data_AF-A0AAD5GT19-F1
#
_entry.id   AF-A0AAD5GT19-F1
#
_cell.length_a   1.000
_cell.length_b   1.000
_cell.length_c   1.000
_cell.angle_alpha   90.00
_cell.angle_beta   90.00
_cell.angle_gamma   90.00
#
_symmetry.space_group_name_H-M   'P 1'
#
loop_
_entity.id
_entity.type
_entity.pdbx_description
1 polymer ?
#
loop_
_entity_poly.entity_id
_entity_poly.type
_entity_poly.pdbx_seq_one_letter_code
_entity_poly.pdbx_strand_id
1 'polypeptide(L)'
;MAKEARTLLTSRAKNYLLMEYGRHLWDKVSVAPYKKREQVSDDYEAAPRVMACCWGPGNPATTFVMLDSNGEVLDTLYAASVSIRGQNAFVQQRKRSDQQRVIKFMTDHQPNVVVLGAVNLSCQQLKYDIYEIIFKMVEANPTDDYCGMDDIIVVYADETIPHMYENTRISSEQLQQQSGIVKRAVALGRYHQNPLAMVATLCGPAREILSWKLIPLQSFLTPDETYSMVEQVMVDATNQVGLDVNLAISHEWLFAPLQFISGLGPRKAAFLQQSLVRASSIYTRRDLLNHGLGKKVFVNAVGFLRVCRSGNAASSSQFIDLLDDTRIHPESYWLTQEFAKDMYVALADDQDVNDEDVLEMAVEQMRDKSHWLKCLVVDAYAKSKRLESRKDTLNHIRFELIQGFQDWRKPYVGPNQDEEFYMITGETKETLFEGKMLQATVRRVQRHRAVCVLDSGLTGLLSKEDFSDYRGYRDLTEKLIEGDTLTCMVKSVQKRLNYKVILSCKESDLRNARYRNKENKDPYYQEDRSNLENEREKARKAKRSRHTYDHEYDPKNDDSRPITMKEYKENKDPYYQEDRCNLENEREKARKAKRSRHTYDHEFDAKNDDSRPITMKEYKENKDPYYQEYRCNIENEKEKARKAIRSRHAYDHEYDTKNDDSRSITMKEYKELKKGIEENKSKLDKIIKYLTKGVPDCSPSPSRTWG
;
A
#
# COMPACT_ATOMS: atom_id res chain seq x y z
N MET A 1 2.50 -31.48 27.74
CA MET A 1 3.54 -30.42 27.75
C MET A 1 4.14 -30.12 26.38
N ALA A 2 5.05 -30.92 25.79
CA ALA A 2 5.72 -30.52 24.53
C ALA A 2 4.76 -30.33 23.33
N LYS A 3 3.75 -31.20 23.19
CA LYS A 3 2.71 -31.09 22.16
C LYS A 3 1.84 -29.83 22.35
N GLU A 4 1.48 -29.52 23.58
CA GLU A 4 0.70 -28.32 23.93
C GLU A 4 1.51 -27.05 23.67
N ALA A 5 2.79 -27.02 24.07
CA ALA A 5 3.69 -25.91 23.80
C ALA A 5 3.84 -25.66 22.30
N ARG A 6 4.03 -26.71 21.48
CA ARG A 6 4.05 -26.59 20.01
C ARG A 6 2.74 -26.03 19.47
N THR A 7 1.61 -26.53 19.94
CA THR A 7 0.28 -26.07 19.49
C THR A 7 0.07 -24.59 19.82
N LEU A 8 0.45 -24.16 21.03
CA LEU A 8 0.38 -22.77 21.47
C LEU A 8 1.29 -21.87 20.62
N LEU A 9 2.54 -22.29 20.38
CA LEU A 9 3.48 -21.53 19.56
C LEU A 9 3.02 -21.43 18.11
N THR A 10 2.50 -22.51 17.53
CA THR A 10 1.92 -22.49 16.18
C THR A 10 0.71 -21.55 16.11
N SER A 11 -0.17 -21.58 17.10
CA SER A 11 -1.32 -20.65 17.16
C SER A 11 -0.86 -19.19 17.25
N ARG A 12 0.13 -18.88 18.10
CA ARG A 12 0.70 -17.52 18.19
C ARG A 12 1.36 -17.08 16.88
N ALA A 13 2.12 -17.95 16.23
CA ALA A 13 2.75 -17.68 14.94
C ALA A 13 1.70 -17.41 13.84
N LYS A 14 0.64 -18.23 13.79
CA LYS A 14 -0.49 -18.00 12.87
C LYS A 14 -1.20 -16.68 13.14
N ASN A 15 -1.45 -16.34 14.40
CA ASN A 15 -2.08 -15.07 14.77
C ASN A 15 -1.22 -13.88 14.34
N TYR A 16 0.10 -13.95 14.51
CA TYR A 16 1.01 -12.92 14.01
C TYR A 16 0.91 -12.79 12.48
N LEU A 17 0.97 -13.92 11.77
CA LEU A 17 0.88 -13.96 10.31
C LEU A 17 -0.46 -13.41 9.79
N LEU A 18 -1.57 -13.68 10.50
CA LEU A 18 -2.89 -13.10 10.20
C LEU A 18 -2.91 -11.58 10.40
N MET A 19 -2.32 -11.08 11.50
CA MET A 19 -2.23 -9.64 11.75
C MET A 19 -1.36 -8.92 10.70
N GLU A 20 -0.30 -9.59 10.24
CA GLU A 20 0.54 -9.10 9.16
C GLU A 20 -0.23 -9.07 7.82
N TYR A 21 -0.93 -10.16 7.49
CA TYR A 21 -1.83 -10.22 6.32
C TYR A 21 -2.86 -9.08 6.34
N GLY A 22 -3.54 -8.89 7.47
CA GLY A 22 -4.53 -7.84 7.66
C GLY A 22 -3.95 -6.43 7.47
N ARG A 23 -2.72 -6.19 7.95
CA ARG A 23 -2.03 -4.91 7.74
C ARG A 23 -1.74 -4.64 6.26
N HIS A 24 -1.23 -5.64 5.54
CA HIS A 24 -0.96 -5.49 4.10
C HIS A 24 -2.24 -5.27 3.30
N LEU A 25 -3.32 -5.96 3.65
CA LEU A 25 -4.63 -5.75 3.03
C LEU A 25 -5.17 -4.34 3.33
N TRP A 26 -5.09 -3.91 4.59
CA TRP A 26 -5.48 -2.57 5.01
C TRP A 26 -4.74 -1.50 4.20
N ASP A 27 -3.42 -1.58 4.09
CA ASP A 27 -2.62 -0.60 3.35
C ASP A 27 -2.96 -0.52 1.85
N LYS A 28 -3.56 -1.57 1.27
CA LYS A 28 -4.03 -1.56 -0.13
C LYS A 28 -5.46 -1.02 -0.27
N VAL A 29 -6.33 -1.33 0.69
CA VAL A 29 -7.77 -1.00 0.65
C VAL A 29 -8.05 0.41 1.21
N SER A 30 -7.30 0.83 2.23
CA SER A 30 -7.48 2.10 2.94
C SER A 30 -6.81 3.30 2.24
N VAL A 31 -6.68 3.24 0.92
CA VAL A 31 -6.11 4.32 0.09
C VAL A 31 -7.25 5.12 -0.51
N ALA A 32 -7.17 6.44 -0.39
CA ALA A 32 -8.13 7.35 -0.97
C ALA A 32 -8.01 7.35 -2.51
N PRO A 33 -9.09 7.68 -3.24
CA PRO A 33 -9.05 7.92 -4.68
C PRO A 33 -7.93 8.88 -5.07
N TYR A 34 -7.36 8.70 -6.26
CA TYR A 34 -6.45 9.69 -6.83
C TYR A 34 -7.16 11.05 -6.98
N LYS A 35 -6.49 12.12 -6.53
CA LYS A 35 -6.95 13.51 -6.68
C LYS A 35 -5.94 14.30 -7.49
N LYS A 36 -6.41 15.13 -8.44
CA LYS A 36 -5.54 16.04 -9.20
C LYS A 36 -5.04 17.15 -8.27
N ARG A 37 -3.75 17.52 -8.36
CA ARG A 37 -3.08 18.44 -7.43
C ARG A 37 -3.66 19.86 -7.33
N GLU A 38 -4.49 20.30 -8.27
CA GLU A 38 -4.88 21.72 -8.40
C GLU A 38 -6.38 22.02 -8.29
N GLN A 39 -7.24 21.03 -8.04
CA GLN A 39 -8.67 21.32 -7.84
C GLN A 39 -8.95 21.62 -6.36
N VAL A 40 -8.94 22.92 -6.03
CA VAL A 40 -9.35 23.49 -4.73
C VAL A 40 -10.81 23.97 -4.78
N SER A 41 -11.68 23.33 -5.56
CA SER A 41 -13.11 23.68 -5.60
C SER A 41 -13.91 22.72 -4.72
N ASP A 42 -14.53 23.28 -3.68
CA ASP A 42 -15.22 22.62 -2.56
C ASP A 42 -16.52 21.87 -2.90
N ASP A 43 -16.91 21.74 -4.17
CA ASP A 43 -18.18 21.12 -4.55
C ASP A 43 -17.96 19.80 -5.31
N TYR A 44 -18.34 18.68 -4.68
CA TYR A 44 -18.38 17.33 -5.25
C TYR A 44 -17.17 16.98 -6.12
N GLU A 45 -16.03 16.71 -5.49
CA GLU A 45 -14.79 16.34 -6.18
C GLU A 45 -14.98 15.03 -6.96
N ALA A 46 -15.38 15.15 -8.22
CA ALA A 46 -15.60 14.02 -9.11
C ALA A 46 -14.29 13.24 -9.28
N ALA A 47 -14.36 11.92 -9.21
CA ALA A 47 -13.19 11.08 -9.40
C ALA A 47 -12.56 11.33 -10.79
N PRO A 48 -11.23 11.19 -10.92
CA PRO A 48 -10.52 11.51 -12.14
C PRO A 48 -10.98 10.61 -13.29
N ARG A 49 -11.04 11.16 -14.51
CA ARG A 49 -11.18 10.39 -15.74
C ARG A 49 -9.86 9.67 -16.01
N VAL A 50 -9.90 8.34 -16.07
CA VAL A 50 -8.70 7.50 -16.13
C VAL A 50 -8.57 6.86 -17.50
N MET A 51 -7.41 7.02 -18.14
CA MET A 51 -7.02 6.19 -19.28
C MET A 51 -6.16 5.03 -18.79
N ALA A 52 -6.74 3.84 -18.74
CA ALA A 52 -6.02 2.63 -18.34
C ALA A 52 -5.34 1.97 -19.54
N CYS A 53 -4.11 1.52 -19.36
CA CYS A 53 -3.30 0.85 -20.38
C CYS A 53 -2.79 -0.48 -19.86
N CYS A 54 -3.15 -1.57 -20.55
CA CYS A 54 -2.59 -2.90 -20.32
C CYS A 54 -1.68 -3.29 -21.48
N TRP A 55 -0.46 -3.69 -21.15
CA TRP A 55 0.50 -4.15 -22.15
C TRP A 55 0.09 -5.53 -22.70
N GLY A 56 0.19 -5.69 -24.01
CA GLY A 56 0.01 -6.96 -24.69
C GLY A 56 1.09 -7.17 -25.75
N PRO A 57 1.60 -8.40 -25.95
CA PRO A 57 2.67 -8.69 -26.90
C PRO A 57 2.24 -8.62 -28.37
N GLY A 58 1.02 -8.15 -28.67
CA GLY A 58 0.45 -8.02 -30.01
C GLY A 58 -0.77 -8.92 -30.22
N ASN A 59 -0.83 -10.06 -29.51
CA ASN A 59 -2.05 -10.86 -29.35
C ASN A 59 -2.12 -11.40 -27.91
N PRO A 60 -2.87 -10.75 -27.00
CA PRO A 60 -3.66 -9.53 -27.22
C PRO A 60 -2.79 -8.30 -27.51
N ALA A 61 -3.35 -7.34 -28.24
CA ALA A 61 -2.71 -6.06 -28.52
C ALA A 61 -2.59 -5.22 -27.23
N THR A 62 -1.61 -4.30 -27.17
CA THR A 62 -1.63 -3.25 -26.14
C THR A 62 -2.96 -2.52 -26.23
N THR A 63 -3.70 -2.49 -25.11
CA THR A 63 -5.09 -2.04 -25.06
C THR A 63 -5.18 -0.83 -24.15
N PHE A 64 -5.81 0.23 -24.66
CA PHE A 64 -6.13 1.42 -23.91
C PHE A 64 -7.64 1.48 -23.70
N VAL A 65 -8.07 1.77 -22.49
CA VAL A 65 -9.49 1.91 -22.12
C VAL A 65 -9.67 3.25 -21.44
N MET A 66 -10.65 4.02 -21.89
CA MET A 66 -11.03 5.27 -21.25
C MET A 66 -12.18 5.03 -20.29
N LEU A 67 -12.00 5.46 -19.04
CA LEU A 67 -13.03 5.47 -18.01
C LEU A 67 -13.49 6.90 -17.72
N ASP A 68 -14.80 7.08 -17.52
CA ASP A 68 -15.36 8.32 -16.98
C ASP A 68 -15.05 8.47 -15.48
N SER A 69 -15.53 9.56 -14.86
CA SER A 69 -15.38 9.80 -13.42
C SER A 69 -16.11 8.78 -12.55
N ASN A 70 -17.06 8.02 -13.10
CA ASN A 70 -17.85 7.02 -12.38
C ASN A 70 -17.31 5.58 -12.59
N GLY A 71 -16.22 5.44 -13.36
CA GLY A 71 -15.61 4.15 -13.67
C GLY A 71 -16.34 3.34 -14.74
N GLU A 72 -17.17 3.97 -15.56
CA GLU A 72 -17.79 3.36 -16.73
C GLU A 72 -16.91 3.50 -17.98
N VAL A 73 -17.01 2.51 -18.86
CA VAL A 73 -16.21 2.47 -20.10
C VAL A 73 -16.78 3.43 -21.12
N LEU A 74 -15.98 4.43 -21.51
CA LEU A 74 -16.32 5.37 -22.57
C LEU A 74 -15.93 4.83 -23.96
N ASP A 75 -14.67 4.42 -24.10
CA ASP A 75 -14.14 3.93 -25.38
C ASP A 75 -12.92 3.02 -25.16
N THR A 76 -12.59 2.20 -26.16
CA THR A 76 -11.51 1.21 -26.14
C THR A 76 -10.68 1.26 -27.42
N LEU A 77 -9.37 1.39 -27.29
CA LEU A 77 -8.42 1.42 -28.40
C LEU A 77 -7.43 0.25 -28.33
N TYR A 78 -7.36 -0.51 -29.42
CA TYR A 78 -6.36 -1.58 -29.63
C TYR A 78 -5.18 -1.09 -30.49
N ALA A 79 -3.99 -1.05 -29.89
CA ALA A 79 -2.78 -0.47 -30.46
C ALA A 79 -1.60 -1.45 -30.40
N ALA A 80 -1.67 -2.52 -31.21
CA ALA A 80 -0.72 -3.62 -31.20
C ALA A 80 0.74 -3.21 -31.51
N SER A 81 0.94 -2.11 -32.24
CA SER A 81 2.25 -1.75 -32.79
C SER A 81 3.00 -0.70 -31.98
N VAL A 82 2.38 -0.10 -30.96
CA VAL A 82 3.01 0.97 -30.14
C VAL A 82 4.26 0.46 -29.44
N SER A 83 4.18 -0.76 -28.89
CA SER A 83 5.25 -1.42 -28.15
C SER A 83 6.23 -2.19 -29.04
N ILE A 84 5.97 -2.35 -30.34
CA ILE A 84 6.83 -3.12 -31.24
C ILE A 84 8.15 -2.38 -31.50
N ARG A 85 9.25 -3.13 -31.44
CA ARG A 85 10.60 -2.65 -31.75
C ARG A 85 11.12 -3.39 -32.98
N GLY A 86 10.95 -2.78 -34.15
CA GLY A 86 11.50 -3.28 -35.41
C GLY A 86 12.02 -2.13 -36.27
N GLN A 87 13.18 -2.31 -36.89
CA GLN A 87 13.77 -1.31 -37.79
C GLN A 87 13.15 -1.34 -39.20
N ASN A 88 12.31 -2.33 -39.49
CA ASN A 88 11.62 -2.44 -40.77
C ASN A 88 10.71 -1.23 -41.00
N ALA A 89 10.82 -0.58 -42.16
CA ALA A 89 10.04 0.61 -42.50
C ALA A 89 8.53 0.42 -42.31
N PHE A 90 8.02 -0.76 -42.67
CA PHE A 90 6.62 -1.13 -42.49
C PHE A 90 6.18 -1.20 -41.02
N VAL A 91 7.05 -1.69 -40.13
CA VAL A 91 6.79 -1.75 -38.68
C VAL A 91 6.79 -0.34 -38.09
N GLN A 92 7.72 0.52 -38.54
CA GLN A 92 7.75 1.93 -38.13
C GLN A 92 6.51 2.70 -38.59
N GLN A 93 6.04 2.43 -39.81
CA GLN A 93 4.80 3.04 -40.31
C GLN A 93 3.58 2.64 -39.50
N ARG A 94 3.45 1.34 -39.16
CA ARG A 94 2.38 0.86 -38.26
C ARG A 94 2.47 1.49 -36.88
N LYS A 95 3.68 1.60 -36.30
CA LYS A 95 3.89 2.29 -35.02
C LYS A 95 3.42 3.74 -35.09
N ARG A 96 3.77 4.49 -36.15
CA ARG A 96 3.34 5.89 -36.33
C ARG A 96 1.81 6.02 -36.48
N SER A 97 1.19 5.11 -37.23
CA SER A 97 -0.27 5.07 -37.36
C SER A 97 -0.96 4.81 -36.02
N ASP A 98 -0.46 3.85 -35.24
CA ASP A 98 -1.00 3.56 -33.89
C ASP A 98 -0.77 4.74 -32.94
N GLN A 99 0.39 5.39 -32.99
CA GLN A 99 0.65 6.61 -32.21
C GLN A 99 -0.36 7.72 -32.55
N GLN A 100 -0.66 7.95 -33.83
CA GLN A 100 -1.68 8.93 -34.23
C GLN A 100 -3.08 8.57 -33.74
N ARG A 101 -3.44 7.27 -33.73
CA ARG A 101 -4.71 6.81 -33.15
C ARG A 101 -4.79 7.08 -31.65
N VAL A 102 -3.69 6.88 -30.92
CA VAL A 102 -3.61 7.20 -29.48
C VAL A 102 -3.70 8.70 -29.24
N ILE A 103 -3.03 9.54 -30.03
CA ILE A 103 -3.14 11.01 -29.94
C ILE A 103 -4.60 11.44 -30.11
N LYS A 104 -5.26 10.96 -31.17
CA LYS A 104 -6.68 11.25 -31.41
C LYS A 104 -7.55 10.82 -30.23
N PHE A 105 -7.34 9.60 -29.73
CA PHE A 105 -8.08 9.07 -28.58
C PHE A 105 -7.90 9.93 -27.32
N MET A 106 -6.68 10.40 -27.03
CA MET A 106 -6.39 11.30 -25.91
C MET A 106 -7.00 12.71 -26.11
N THR A 107 -6.99 13.22 -27.34
CA THR A 107 -7.58 14.53 -27.66
C THR A 107 -9.10 14.50 -27.53
N ASP A 108 -9.75 13.44 -28.02
CA ASP A 108 -11.20 13.26 -27.96
C ASP A 108 -11.69 13.08 -26.51
N HIS A 109 -10.93 12.33 -25.69
CA HIS A 109 -11.38 11.93 -24.35
C HIS A 109 -10.75 12.71 -23.21
N GLN A 110 -9.69 13.48 -23.40
CA GLN A 110 -9.17 14.39 -22.37
C GLN A 110 -8.94 13.73 -20.98
N PRO A 111 -8.10 12.69 -20.86
CA PRO A 111 -7.89 11.98 -19.60
C PRO A 111 -7.17 12.83 -18.55
N ASN A 112 -7.52 12.67 -17.28
CA ASN A 112 -6.82 13.34 -16.18
C ASN A 112 -5.53 12.62 -15.77
N VAL A 113 -5.52 11.29 -15.90
CA VAL A 113 -4.37 10.44 -15.53
C VAL A 113 -4.31 9.22 -16.46
N VAL A 114 -3.09 8.79 -16.79
CA VAL A 114 -2.85 7.55 -17.53
C VAL A 114 -2.28 6.51 -16.58
N VAL A 115 -2.98 5.39 -16.42
CA VAL A 115 -2.57 4.30 -15.53
C VAL A 115 -2.06 3.13 -16.38
N LEU A 116 -0.79 2.77 -16.21
CA LEU A 116 -0.12 1.71 -16.95
C LEU A 116 0.09 0.47 -16.07
N GLY A 117 -0.40 -0.68 -16.52
CA GLY A 117 -0.19 -1.96 -15.85
C GLY A 117 1.29 -2.36 -15.85
N ALA A 118 1.86 -2.54 -14.66
CA ALA A 118 3.24 -2.99 -14.49
C ALA A 118 3.29 -4.52 -14.48
N VAL A 119 3.72 -5.11 -15.61
CA VAL A 119 3.79 -6.58 -15.77
C VAL A 119 5.20 -7.04 -16.12
N ASN A 120 5.90 -6.28 -16.97
CA ASN A 120 7.20 -6.69 -17.49
C ASN A 120 8.06 -5.49 -17.87
N LEU A 121 9.34 -5.78 -18.15
CA LEU A 121 10.34 -4.78 -18.54
C LEU A 121 9.97 -3.97 -19.81
N SER A 122 9.11 -4.49 -20.67
CA SER A 122 8.63 -3.76 -21.86
C SER A 122 7.72 -2.59 -21.48
N CYS A 123 7.04 -2.65 -20.33
CA CYS A 123 6.23 -1.54 -19.81
C CYS A 123 7.08 -0.28 -19.58
N GLN A 124 8.37 -0.43 -19.25
CA GLN A 124 9.30 0.71 -19.13
C GLN A 124 9.38 1.51 -20.43
N GLN A 125 9.54 0.79 -21.55
CA GLN A 125 9.63 1.41 -22.85
C GLN A 125 8.29 1.97 -23.31
N LEU A 126 7.19 1.28 -22.99
CA LEU A 126 5.84 1.75 -23.28
C LEU A 126 5.52 3.06 -22.54
N LYS A 127 5.94 3.21 -21.28
CA LYS A 127 5.80 4.47 -20.53
C LYS A 127 6.50 5.63 -21.26
N TYR A 128 7.72 5.41 -21.76
CA TYR A 128 8.42 6.41 -22.58
C TYR A 128 7.73 6.70 -23.91
N ASP A 129 7.21 5.68 -24.60
CA ASP A 129 6.43 5.88 -25.83
C ASP A 129 5.15 6.70 -25.56
N ILE A 130 4.48 6.47 -24.42
CA ILE A 130 3.29 7.25 -24.00
C ILE A 130 3.69 8.70 -23.71
N TYR A 131 4.79 8.96 -23.01
CA TYR A 131 5.29 10.32 -22.82
C TYR A 131 5.66 11.01 -24.13
N GLU A 132 6.25 10.29 -25.08
CA GLU A 132 6.52 10.82 -26.43
C GLU A 132 5.22 11.19 -27.16
N ILE A 133 4.17 10.36 -27.01
CA ILE A 133 2.84 10.63 -27.57
C ILE A 133 2.21 11.88 -26.94
N ILE A 134 2.25 12.00 -25.61
CA ILE A 134 1.75 13.16 -24.87
C ILE A 134 2.50 14.43 -25.31
N PHE A 135 3.83 14.36 -25.40
CA PHE A 135 4.65 15.48 -25.85
C PHE A 135 4.28 15.95 -27.27
N LYS A 136 4.12 15.02 -28.22
CA LYS A 136 3.68 15.35 -29.59
C LYS A 136 2.27 15.93 -29.65
N MET A 137 1.38 15.47 -28.78
CA MET A 137 0.02 16.01 -28.68
C MET A 137 0.04 17.48 -28.24
N VAL A 138 0.82 17.80 -27.21
CA VAL A 138 0.99 19.17 -26.69
C VAL A 138 1.66 20.08 -27.75
N GLU A 139 2.70 19.59 -28.42
CA GLU A 139 3.40 20.34 -29.48
C GLU A 139 2.49 20.66 -30.68
N ALA A 140 1.57 19.76 -31.04
CA ALA A 140 0.69 19.92 -32.20
C ALA A 140 -0.48 20.91 -31.98
N ASN A 141 -0.91 21.12 -30.73
CA ASN A 141 -2.06 21.97 -30.37
C ASN A 141 -1.68 23.04 -29.33
N PRO A 142 -0.87 24.06 -29.68
CA PRO A 142 -0.37 25.08 -28.75
C PRO A 142 -1.41 26.17 -28.35
N THR A 143 -2.69 26.02 -28.71
CA THR A 143 -3.72 27.03 -28.40
C THR A 143 -4.10 27.03 -26.91
N ASP A 144 -4.12 28.22 -26.30
CA ASP A 144 -4.39 28.53 -24.87
C ASP A 144 -5.69 27.95 -24.26
N ASP A 145 -6.56 27.32 -25.05
CA ASP A 145 -7.85 26.76 -24.58
C ASP A 145 -7.73 25.36 -23.93
N TYR A 146 -6.53 24.77 -23.84
CA TYR A 146 -6.29 23.44 -23.24
C TYR A 146 -5.55 23.49 -21.89
N CYS A 147 -5.87 24.48 -21.05
CA CYS A 147 -5.24 24.83 -19.76
C CYS A 147 -5.35 23.76 -18.63
N GLY A 148 -5.41 22.46 -18.97
CA GLY A 148 -5.38 21.35 -18.04
C GLY A 148 -4.67 20.08 -18.53
N MET A 149 -4.08 20.12 -19.74
CA MET A 149 -3.45 18.98 -20.44
C MET A 149 -1.93 18.87 -20.26
N ASP A 150 -1.26 19.94 -19.84
CA ASP A 150 0.19 19.95 -19.66
C ASP A 150 0.67 19.07 -18.49
N ASP A 151 -0.27 18.56 -17.69
CA ASP A 151 -0.03 17.84 -16.44
C ASP A 151 -0.59 16.41 -16.44
N ILE A 152 -0.76 15.77 -17.61
CA ILE A 152 -1.15 14.35 -17.66
C ILE A 152 -0.02 13.48 -17.11
N ILE A 153 -0.24 12.91 -15.93
CA ILE A 153 0.72 12.02 -15.27
C ILE A 153 0.51 10.58 -15.74
N VAL A 154 1.61 9.90 -16.10
CA VAL A 154 1.63 8.45 -16.38
C VAL A 154 2.13 7.70 -15.15
N VAL A 155 1.26 6.91 -14.53
CA VAL A 155 1.53 6.20 -13.28
C VAL A 155 1.50 4.69 -13.50
N TYR A 156 2.43 3.95 -12.89
CA TYR A 156 2.35 2.49 -12.86
C TYR A 156 1.35 2.02 -11.80
N ALA A 157 0.60 0.98 -12.14
CA ALA A 157 -0.25 0.29 -11.18
C ALA A 157 0.00 -1.22 -11.22
N ASP A 158 -0.19 -1.84 -10.06
CA ASP A 158 -0.10 -3.29 -9.88
C ASP A 158 -1.26 -3.98 -10.61
N GLU A 159 -0.91 -4.96 -11.47
CA GLU A 159 -1.86 -5.68 -12.28
C GLU A 159 -2.40 -6.95 -11.60
N THR A 160 -1.95 -7.29 -10.38
CA THR A 160 -2.39 -8.51 -9.66
C THR A 160 -3.92 -8.57 -9.47
N ILE A 161 -4.53 -7.49 -8.96
CA ILE A 161 -5.99 -7.37 -8.77
C ILE A 161 -6.75 -7.37 -10.10
N PRO A 162 -6.39 -6.52 -11.08
CA PRO A 162 -6.97 -6.56 -12.42
C PRO A 162 -6.94 -7.94 -13.09
N HIS A 163 -5.84 -8.67 -12.93
CA HIS A 163 -5.68 -10.00 -13.51
C HIS A 163 -6.60 -11.04 -12.86
N MET A 164 -6.84 -10.94 -11.55
CA MET A 164 -7.86 -11.75 -10.87
C MET A 164 -9.26 -11.40 -11.38
N TYR A 165 -9.59 -10.10 -11.47
CA TYR A 165 -10.90 -9.63 -11.94
C TYR A 165 -11.26 -10.12 -13.34
N GLU A 166 -10.31 -10.13 -14.28
CA GLU A 166 -10.48 -10.57 -15.66
C GLU A 166 -11.22 -11.91 -15.80
N ASN A 167 -10.92 -12.86 -14.93
CA ASN A 167 -11.45 -14.23 -14.99
C ASN A 167 -12.65 -14.47 -14.05
N THR A 168 -13.14 -13.43 -13.37
CA THR A 168 -14.30 -13.56 -12.47
C THR A 168 -15.61 -13.67 -13.24
N ARG A 169 -16.60 -14.27 -12.57
CA ARG A 169 -17.98 -14.26 -13.08
C ARG A 169 -18.56 -12.84 -13.11
N ILE A 170 -18.25 -12.04 -12.09
CA ILE A 170 -18.74 -10.66 -11.95
C ILE A 170 -18.26 -9.79 -13.12
N SER A 171 -16.99 -9.89 -13.52
CA SER A 171 -16.48 -9.14 -14.67
C SER A 171 -17.17 -9.52 -15.98
N SER A 172 -17.60 -10.77 -16.11
CA SER A 172 -18.33 -11.24 -17.29
C SER A 172 -19.79 -10.80 -17.31
N GLU A 173 -20.40 -10.61 -16.14
CA GLU A 173 -21.75 -10.07 -15.99
C GLU A 173 -21.78 -8.55 -16.21
N GLN A 174 -20.80 -7.82 -15.65
CA GLN A 174 -20.68 -6.35 -15.77
C GLN A 174 -20.19 -5.88 -17.14
N LEU A 175 -19.23 -6.60 -17.75
CA LEU A 175 -18.60 -6.21 -19.02
C LEU A 175 -18.88 -7.28 -20.08
N GLN A 176 -20.17 -7.43 -20.41
CA GLN A 176 -20.61 -8.36 -21.44
C GLN A 176 -19.97 -8.02 -22.79
N GLN A 177 -19.60 -9.05 -23.55
CA GLN A 177 -18.98 -8.93 -24.88
C GLN A 177 -17.58 -8.28 -24.92
N GLN A 178 -17.00 -7.89 -23.79
CA GLN A 178 -15.64 -7.35 -23.72
C GLN A 178 -14.57 -8.44 -23.63
N SER A 179 -13.41 -8.19 -24.23
CA SER A 179 -12.26 -9.09 -24.16
C SER A 179 -11.61 -9.09 -22.77
N GLY A 180 -10.89 -10.16 -22.42
CA GLY A 180 -10.24 -10.29 -21.10
C GLY A 180 -9.29 -9.13 -20.77
N ILE A 181 -8.49 -8.69 -21.76
CA ILE A 181 -7.58 -7.56 -21.58
C ILE A 181 -8.31 -6.22 -21.34
N VAL A 182 -9.49 -6.03 -21.93
CA VAL A 182 -10.33 -4.85 -21.65
C VAL A 182 -10.84 -4.92 -20.22
N LYS A 183 -11.37 -6.08 -19.78
CA LYS A 183 -11.81 -6.27 -18.38
C LYS A 183 -10.69 -5.97 -17.38
N ARG A 184 -9.46 -6.39 -17.72
CA ARG A 184 -8.26 -6.10 -16.95
C ARG A 184 -7.97 -4.60 -16.90
N ALA A 185 -7.97 -3.92 -18.04
CA ALA A 185 -7.75 -2.47 -18.10
C ALA A 185 -8.83 -1.68 -17.33
N VAL A 186 -10.10 -2.09 -17.42
CA VAL A 186 -11.19 -1.50 -16.64
C VAL A 186 -10.93 -1.64 -15.14
N ALA A 187 -10.55 -2.83 -14.68
CA ALA A 187 -10.23 -3.04 -13.27
C ALA A 187 -9.02 -2.22 -12.80
N LEU A 188 -8.02 -2.04 -13.67
CA LEU A 188 -6.86 -1.20 -13.38
C LEU A 188 -7.25 0.27 -13.15
N GLY A 189 -8.12 0.81 -14.01
CA GLY A 189 -8.61 2.18 -13.88
C GLY A 189 -9.56 2.36 -12.69
N ARG A 190 -10.52 1.44 -12.51
CA ARG A 190 -11.43 1.45 -11.35
C ARG A 190 -10.68 1.28 -10.03
N TYR A 191 -9.58 0.53 -10.00
CA TYR A 191 -8.77 0.39 -8.78
C TYR A 191 -8.11 1.72 -8.41
N HIS A 192 -7.70 2.51 -9.40
CA HIS A 192 -7.16 3.85 -9.18
C HIS A 192 -8.22 4.86 -8.70
N GLN A 193 -9.48 4.69 -9.14
CA GLN A 193 -10.61 5.51 -8.72
C GLN A 193 -11.16 5.12 -7.35
N ASN A 194 -11.32 3.82 -7.07
CA ASN A 194 -11.83 3.33 -5.80
C ASN A 194 -11.25 1.93 -5.48
N PRO A 195 -10.10 1.87 -4.78
CA PRO A 195 -9.47 0.60 -4.40
C PRO A 195 -10.41 -0.30 -3.57
N LEU A 196 -11.16 0.30 -2.64
CA LEU A 196 -12.07 -0.42 -1.74
C LEU A 196 -13.17 -1.15 -2.50
N ALA A 197 -13.86 -0.48 -3.44
CA ALA A 197 -14.92 -1.10 -4.24
C ALA A 197 -14.37 -2.23 -5.15
N MET A 198 -13.20 -2.02 -5.74
CA MET A 198 -12.57 -3.04 -6.58
C MET A 198 -12.13 -4.28 -5.80
N VAL A 199 -11.53 -4.10 -4.63
CA VAL A 199 -11.16 -5.24 -3.77
C VAL A 199 -12.42 -5.94 -3.24
N ALA A 200 -13.45 -5.19 -2.85
CA ALA A 200 -14.73 -5.76 -2.40
C ALA A 200 -15.40 -6.63 -3.47
N THR A 201 -15.20 -6.31 -4.75
CA THR A 201 -15.75 -7.09 -5.87
C THR A 201 -15.16 -8.51 -5.91
N LEU A 202 -13.90 -8.68 -5.50
CA LEU A 202 -13.24 -9.99 -5.41
C LEU A 202 -13.64 -10.79 -4.16
N CYS A 203 -14.41 -10.18 -3.25
CA CYS A 203 -15.01 -10.86 -2.11
C CYS A 203 -16.42 -11.41 -2.44
N GLY A 204 -16.70 -11.66 -3.72
CA GLY A 204 -17.93 -12.29 -4.16
C GLY A 204 -18.10 -13.74 -3.66
N PRO A 205 -19.12 -14.45 -4.14
CA PRO A 205 -19.41 -15.82 -3.72
C PRO A 205 -18.23 -16.81 -3.89
N ALA A 206 -17.37 -16.57 -4.89
CA ALA A 206 -16.21 -17.42 -5.17
C ALA A 206 -14.95 -17.03 -4.38
N ARG A 207 -14.98 -15.93 -3.61
CA ARG A 207 -13.89 -15.46 -2.73
C ARG A 207 -12.53 -15.42 -3.42
N GLU A 208 -12.49 -14.90 -4.64
CA GLU A 208 -11.29 -14.82 -5.48
C GLU A 208 -10.16 -14.05 -4.79
N ILE A 209 -10.49 -13.14 -3.89
CA ILE A 209 -9.56 -12.41 -3.01
C ILE A 209 -8.55 -13.30 -2.28
N LEU A 210 -8.90 -14.56 -1.98
CA LEU A 210 -8.02 -15.51 -1.29
C LEU A 210 -6.81 -15.93 -2.14
N SER A 211 -6.88 -15.74 -3.46
CA SER A 211 -5.77 -15.98 -4.37
C SER A 211 -4.75 -14.83 -4.35
N TRP A 212 -5.07 -13.70 -3.72
CA TRP A 212 -4.16 -12.58 -3.59
C TRP A 212 -3.05 -12.90 -2.61
N LYS A 213 -1.82 -12.94 -3.12
CA LYS A 213 -0.61 -13.21 -2.33
C LYS A 213 -0.06 -11.90 -1.77
N LEU A 214 -0.39 -11.60 -0.53
CA LEU A 214 0.05 -10.36 0.14
C LEU A 214 1.33 -10.54 0.95
N ILE A 215 1.54 -11.73 1.53
CA ILE A 215 2.65 -11.99 2.43
C ILE A 215 3.39 -13.28 2.05
N PRO A 216 4.72 -13.35 2.32
CA PRO A 216 5.42 -14.62 2.37
C PRO A 216 4.75 -15.55 3.39
N LEU A 217 4.79 -16.86 3.17
CA LEU A 217 4.25 -17.87 4.10
C LEU A 217 2.71 -17.86 4.29
N GLN A 218 1.95 -17.15 3.46
CA GLN A 218 0.47 -17.21 3.47
C GLN A 218 -0.09 -18.65 3.41
N SER A 219 0.65 -19.59 2.82
CA SER A 219 0.26 -21.02 2.74
C SER A 219 0.13 -21.72 4.09
N PHE A 220 0.62 -21.14 5.19
CA PHE A 220 0.43 -21.69 6.54
C PHE A 220 -0.92 -21.28 7.17
N LEU A 221 -1.66 -20.38 6.54
CA LEU A 221 -3.01 -19.99 6.94
C LEU A 221 -4.05 -20.83 6.21
N THR A 222 -5.14 -21.14 6.90
CA THR A 222 -6.30 -21.75 6.24
C THR A 222 -7.12 -20.68 5.51
N PRO A 223 -7.83 -21.05 4.42
CA PRO A 223 -8.69 -20.12 3.69
C PRO A 223 -9.73 -19.42 4.58
N ASP A 224 -10.27 -20.12 5.58
CA ASP A 224 -11.26 -19.56 6.51
C ASP A 224 -10.63 -18.56 7.49
N GLU A 225 -9.45 -18.86 8.04
CA GLU A 225 -8.68 -17.92 8.88
C GLU A 225 -8.36 -16.64 8.09
N THR A 226 -7.88 -16.79 6.85
CA THR A 226 -7.57 -15.65 5.97
C THR A 226 -8.82 -14.85 5.62
N TYR A 227 -9.91 -15.52 5.23
CA TYR A 227 -11.14 -14.82 4.85
C TYR A 227 -11.76 -14.09 6.04
N SER A 228 -11.71 -14.65 7.25
CA SER A 228 -12.17 -13.95 8.45
C SER A 228 -11.40 -12.65 8.70
N MET A 229 -10.09 -12.63 8.42
CA MET A 229 -9.28 -11.42 8.49
C MET A 229 -9.65 -10.43 7.37
N VAL A 230 -9.90 -10.91 6.15
CA VAL A 230 -10.40 -10.08 5.03
C VAL A 230 -11.71 -9.41 5.43
N GLU A 231 -12.68 -10.16 5.96
CA GLU A 231 -13.97 -9.60 6.40
C GLU A 231 -13.79 -8.51 7.46
N GLN A 232 -12.94 -8.73 8.47
CA GLN A 232 -12.66 -7.71 9.49
C GLN A 232 -12.11 -6.42 8.88
N VAL A 233 -11.07 -6.52 8.06
CA VAL A 233 -10.44 -5.36 7.41
C VAL A 233 -11.42 -4.64 6.48
N MET A 234 -12.20 -5.39 5.70
CA MET A 234 -13.17 -4.82 4.77
C MET A 234 -14.34 -4.14 5.49
N VAL A 235 -14.81 -4.69 6.62
CA VAL A 235 -15.81 -4.04 7.47
C VAL A 235 -15.25 -2.73 8.00
N ASP A 236 -14.07 -2.73 8.63
CA ASP A 236 -13.50 -1.50 9.20
C ASP A 236 -13.29 -0.43 8.13
N ALA A 237 -12.68 -0.79 6.99
CA ALA A 237 -12.44 0.14 5.89
C ALA A 237 -13.75 0.66 5.27
N THR A 238 -14.75 -0.20 5.05
CA THR A 238 -16.02 0.20 4.44
C THR A 238 -16.83 1.12 5.34
N ASN A 239 -16.87 0.86 6.65
CA ASN A 239 -17.61 1.72 7.58
C ASN A 239 -16.89 3.05 7.84
N GLN A 240 -15.56 3.09 7.73
CA GLN A 240 -14.81 4.35 7.80
C GLN A 240 -15.08 5.24 6.57
N VAL A 241 -15.06 4.66 5.37
CA VAL A 241 -15.29 5.38 4.12
C VAL A 241 -16.77 5.73 3.95
N GLY A 242 -17.65 4.77 4.22
CA GLY A 242 -19.08 4.80 3.93
C GLY A 242 -19.40 4.54 2.46
N LEU A 243 -20.70 4.44 2.15
CA LEU A 243 -21.20 4.12 0.81
C LEU A 243 -22.26 5.13 0.40
N ASP A 244 -22.06 5.76 -0.76
CA ASP A 244 -23.08 6.58 -1.42
C ASP A 244 -24.11 5.67 -2.11
N VAL A 245 -25.34 5.72 -1.60
CA VAL A 245 -26.44 4.86 -2.05
C VAL A 245 -26.86 5.20 -3.47
N ASN A 246 -26.99 6.47 -3.83
CA ASN A 246 -27.50 6.90 -5.13
C ASN A 246 -26.45 6.70 -6.24
N LEU A 247 -25.18 6.91 -5.91
CA LEU A 247 -24.09 6.59 -6.81
C LEU A 247 -24.00 5.08 -7.05
N ALA A 248 -24.14 4.25 -6.02
CA ALA A 248 -24.16 2.80 -6.16
C ALA A 248 -25.35 2.31 -7.00
N ILE A 249 -26.55 2.89 -6.82
CA ILE A 249 -27.73 2.57 -7.66
C ILE A 249 -27.44 2.79 -9.14
N SER A 250 -26.68 3.83 -9.47
CA SER A 250 -26.37 4.20 -10.85
C SER A 250 -25.24 3.37 -11.46
N HIS A 251 -24.32 2.85 -10.63
CA HIS A 251 -23.12 2.13 -11.07
C HIS A 251 -22.93 0.83 -10.30
N GLU A 252 -23.22 -0.30 -10.96
CA GLU A 252 -23.31 -1.62 -10.32
C GLU A 252 -22.06 -2.03 -9.53
N TRP A 253 -20.86 -1.70 -10.05
CA TRP A 253 -19.59 -2.10 -9.44
C TRP A 253 -19.32 -1.42 -8.08
N LEU A 254 -20.01 -0.31 -7.78
CA LEU A 254 -19.93 0.38 -6.49
C LEU A 254 -20.78 -0.25 -5.40
N PHE A 255 -21.64 -1.24 -5.72
CA PHE A 255 -22.39 -1.99 -4.70
C PHE A 255 -21.54 -2.99 -3.93
N ALA A 256 -20.38 -3.40 -4.45
CA ALA A 256 -19.60 -4.49 -3.85
C ALA A 256 -19.24 -4.28 -2.36
N PRO A 257 -18.91 -3.06 -1.87
CA PRO A 257 -18.69 -2.81 -0.45
C PRO A 257 -19.92 -2.95 0.43
N LEU A 258 -21.15 -2.90 -0.12
CA LEU A 258 -22.39 -2.91 0.67
C LEU A 258 -22.50 -4.13 1.60
N GLN A 259 -21.91 -5.25 1.22
CA GLN A 259 -21.88 -6.46 2.06
C GLN A 259 -21.07 -6.31 3.37
N PHE A 260 -20.19 -5.31 3.45
CA PHE A 260 -19.31 -5.05 4.60
C PHE A 260 -19.79 -3.89 5.49
N ILE A 261 -20.92 -3.27 5.17
CA ILE A 261 -21.55 -2.27 6.06
C ILE A 261 -22.08 -2.98 7.30
N SER A 262 -21.88 -2.34 8.46
CA SER A 262 -22.30 -2.87 9.76
C SER A 262 -23.78 -3.27 9.78
N GLY A 263 -24.06 -4.52 10.19
CA GLY A 263 -25.41 -5.09 10.21
C GLY A 263 -25.89 -5.72 8.90
N LEU A 264 -25.18 -5.45 7.80
CA LEU A 264 -25.34 -6.15 6.53
C LEU A 264 -24.40 -7.36 6.43
N GLY A 265 -24.57 -8.08 5.33
CA GLY A 265 -23.82 -9.27 4.96
C GLY A 265 -24.26 -9.65 3.55
N PRO A 266 -23.62 -10.62 2.88
CA PRO A 266 -23.82 -10.84 1.44
C PRO A 266 -25.28 -11.05 1.05
N ARG A 267 -26.04 -11.81 1.86
CA ARG A 267 -27.47 -12.05 1.62
C ARG A 267 -28.33 -10.80 1.75
N LYS A 268 -28.11 -9.99 2.79
CA LYS A 268 -28.88 -8.76 3.03
C LYS A 268 -28.51 -7.67 2.03
N ALA A 269 -27.23 -7.55 1.71
CA ALA A 269 -26.73 -6.59 0.73
C ALA A 269 -27.29 -6.89 -0.67
N ALA A 270 -27.29 -8.15 -1.11
CA ALA A 270 -27.89 -8.53 -2.39
C ALA A 270 -29.40 -8.21 -2.46
N PHE A 271 -30.14 -8.47 -1.38
CA PHE A 271 -31.56 -8.12 -1.32
C PHE A 271 -31.78 -6.60 -1.36
N LEU A 272 -31.00 -5.84 -0.58
CA LEU A 272 -31.07 -4.38 -0.54
C LEU A 272 -30.72 -3.79 -1.92
N GLN A 273 -29.64 -4.24 -2.54
CA GLN A 273 -29.23 -3.82 -3.89
C GLN A 273 -30.37 -3.99 -4.90
N GLN A 274 -31.00 -5.17 -4.95
CA GLN A 274 -32.13 -5.40 -5.86
C GLN A 274 -33.32 -4.48 -5.60
N SER A 275 -33.58 -4.14 -4.34
CA SER A 275 -34.66 -3.22 -3.96
C SER A 275 -34.34 -1.78 -4.35
N LEU A 276 -33.09 -1.34 -4.13
CA LEU A 276 -32.62 0.00 -4.43
C LEU A 276 -32.54 0.27 -5.95
N VAL A 277 -32.06 -0.69 -6.72
CA VAL A 277 -32.01 -0.58 -8.20
C VAL A 277 -33.42 -0.40 -8.78
N ARG A 278 -34.45 -1.05 -8.20
CA ARG A 278 -35.85 -0.86 -8.61
C ARG A 278 -36.40 0.52 -8.22
N ALA A 279 -35.92 1.09 -7.12
CA ALA A 279 -36.34 2.40 -6.65
C ALA A 279 -35.72 3.56 -7.45
N SER A 280 -34.60 3.33 -8.14
CA SER A 280 -33.83 4.29 -8.95
C SER A 280 -33.19 5.45 -8.18
N SER A 281 -33.79 5.94 -7.10
CA SER A 281 -33.24 7.03 -6.29
C SER A 281 -33.80 6.99 -4.86
N ILE A 282 -32.97 7.39 -3.90
CA ILE A 282 -33.32 7.54 -2.48
C ILE A 282 -33.06 8.99 -2.08
N TYR A 283 -33.99 9.60 -1.35
CA TYR A 283 -33.90 11.01 -0.97
C TYR A 283 -33.73 11.21 0.53
N THR A 284 -34.21 10.26 1.33
CA THR A 284 -33.96 10.27 2.78
C THR A 284 -33.44 8.93 3.26
N ARG A 285 -32.62 8.95 4.30
CA ARG A 285 -32.18 7.71 4.99
C ARG A 285 -33.36 6.90 5.51
N ARG A 286 -34.45 7.54 5.93
CA ARG A 286 -35.65 6.85 6.44
C ARG A 286 -36.30 5.96 5.38
N ASP A 287 -36.20 6.31 4.10
CA ASP A 287 -36.75 5.51 3.00
C ASP A 287 -36.13 4.11 2.94
N LEU A 288 -34.89 3.94 3.41
CA LEU A 288 -34.21 2.65 3.46
C LEU A 288 -34.95 1.59 4.31
N LEU A 289 -35.79 2.01 5.27
CA LEU A 289 -36.66 1.10 6.02
C LEU A 289 -37.68 0.39 5.12
N ASN A 290 -38.12 1.06 4.04
CA ASN A 290 -39.06 0.50 3.07
C ASN A 290 -38.39 -0.47 2.08
N HIS A 291 -37.06 -0.51 2.05
CA HIS A 291 -36.27 -1.38 1.17
C HIS A 291 -35.82 -2.69 1.83
N GLY A 292 -36.51 -3.12 2.88
CA GLY A 292 -36.31 -4.41 3.55
C GLY A 292 -35.21 -4.42 4.61
N LEU A 293 -34.76 -3.24 5.05
CA LEU A 293 -33.96 -3.14 6.25
C LEU A 293 -34.84 -3.25 7.50
N GLY A 294 -34.68 -4.36 8.23
CA GLY A 294 -35.29 -4.48 9.56
C GLY A 294 -34.74 -3.41 10.52
N LYS A 295 -35.55 -2.95 11.48
CA LYS A 295 -35.21 -1.84 12.40
C LYS A 295 -33.82 -1.93 13.03
N LYS A 296 -33.42 -3.12 13.51
CA LYS A 296 -32.07 -3.33 14.09
C LYS A 296 -30.95 -3.20 13.06
N VAL A 297 -31.18 -3.69 11.85
CA VAL A 297 -30.21 -3.59 10.76
C VAL A 297 -30.08 -2.15 10.30
N PHE A 298 -31.20 -1.43 10.22
CA PHE A 298 -31.24 -0.01 9.90
C PHE A 298 -30.37 0.80 10.88
N VAL A 299 -30.59 0.66 12.19
CA VAL A 299 -29.78 1.37 13.22
C VAL A 299 -28.29 1.05 13.09
N ASN A 300 -27.92 -0.19 12.79
CA ASN A 300 -26.52 -0.55 12.63
C ASN A 300 -25.88 0.00 11.33
N ALA A 301 -26.65 0.12 10.25
CA ALA A 301 -26.11 0.40 8.92
C ALA A 301 -26.21 1.89 8.52
N VAL A 302 -27.27 2.58 8.93
CA VAL A 302 -27.69 3.84 8.33
C VAL A 302 -26.67 4.98 8.45
N GLY A 303 -25.88 5.00 9.53
CA GLY A 303 -24.82 6.01 9.72
C GLY A 303 -23.69 5.92 8.70
N PHE A 304 -23.55 4.76 8.03
CA PHE A 304 -22.53 4.50 7.01
C PHE A 304 -23.06 4.60 5.58
N LEU A 305 -24.38 4.75 5.42
CA LEU A 305 -25.06 4.91 4.14
C LEU A 305 -25.30 6.40 3.90
N ARG A 306 -24.53 6.98 2.98
CA ARG A 306 -24.64 8.37 2.56
C ARG A 306 -25.76 8.50 1.55
N VAL A 307 -26.64 9.47 1.76
CA VAL A 307 -27.68 9.85 0.80
C VAL A 307 -27.42 11.29 0.41
N CYS A 308 -26.96 11.51 -0.82
CA CYS A 308 -26.65 12.82 -1.36
C CYS A 308 -27.16 12.94 -2.80
N ARG A 309 -27.02 14.14 -3.38
CA ARG A 309 -27.43 14.42 -4.76
C ARG A 309 -26.42 13.86 -5.75
N SER A 310 -26.42 12.55 -5.92
CA SER A 310 -25.56 11.83 -6.87
C SER A 310 -26.39 10.93 -7.78
N GLY A 311 -25.80 10.49 -8.91
CA GLY A 311 -26.47 9.63 -9.88
C GLY A 311 -27.80 10.21 -10.37
N ASN A 312 -28.83 9.37 -10.44
CA ASN A 312 -30.19 9.78 -10.85
C ASN A 312 -30.85 10.82 -9.92
N ALA A 313 -30.41 10.91 -8.66
CA ALA A 313 -30.94 11.89 -7.71
C ALA A 313 -30.41 13.32 -8.00
N ALA A 314 -29.31 13.46 -8.75
CA ALA A 314 -28.71 14.75 -9.05
C ALA A 314 -29.61 15.66 -9.92
N SER A 315 -30.43 15.07 -10.80
CA SER A 315 -31.37 15.82 -11.64
C SER A 315 -32.74 16.07 -11.00
N SER A 316 -32.96 15.55 -9.78
CA SER A 316 -34.23 15.67 -9.08
C SER A 316 -34.28 16.94 -8.22
N SER A 317 -35.44 17.59 -8.21
CA SER A 317 -35.71 18.74 -7.32
C SER A 317 -36.21 18.31 -5.92
N GLN A 318 -36.26 17.01 -5.64
CA GLN A 318 -36.69 16.53 -4.32
C GLN A 318 -35.71 16.96 -3.23
N PHE A 319 -36.27 17.23 -2.06
CA PHE A 319 -35.52 17.64 -0.88
C PHE A 319 -34.66 16.48 -0.35
N ILE A 320 -33.40 16.77 -0.02
CA ILE A 320 -32.48 15.85 0.65
C ILE A 320 -31.99 16.55 1.90
N ASP A 321 -32.11 15.89 3.05
CA ASP A 321 -31.62 16.42 4.32
C ASP A 321 -30.09 16.48 4.29
N LEU A 322 -29.52 17.63 4.63
CA LEU A 322 -28.07 17.84 4.65
C LEU A 322 -27.38 16.92 5.67
N LEU A 323 -28.08 16.52 6.74
CA LEU A 323 -27.54 15.59 7.71
C LEU A 323 -27.44 14.16 7.17
N ASP A 324 -28.17 13.81 6.11
CA ASP A 324 -28.04 12.52 5.42
C ASP A 324 -26.73 12.44 4.59
N ASP A 325 -26.13 13.60 4.30
CA ASP A 325 -24.81 13.78 3.68
C ASP A 325 -23.65 13.77 4.69
N THR A 326 -23.89 13.30 5.93
CA THR A 326 -22.88 13.22 7.00
C THR A 326 -22.84 11.85 7.66
N ARG A 327 -21.79 11.57 8.43
CA ARG A 327 -21.74 10.37 9.29
C ARG A 327 -22.57 10.49 10.56
N ILE A 328 -23.29 11.60 10.75
CA ILE A 328 -24.16 11.77 11.91
C ILE A 328 -25.29 10.75 11.81
N HIS A 329 -25.47 9.95 12.86
CA HIS A 329 -26.52 8.95 12.89
C HIS A 329 -27.89 9.63 13.12
N PRO A 330 -28.99 9.17 12.49
CA PRO A 330 -30.33 9.76 12.64
C PRO A 330 -30.83 9.91 14.08
N GLU A 331 -30.33 9.09 15.02
CA GLU A 331 -30.66 9.20 16.45
C GLU A 331 -30.16 10.50 17.10
N SER A 332 -29.17 11.14 16.47
CA SER A 332 -28.50 12.34 16.95
C SER A 332 -28.87 13.59 16.14
N TYR A 333 -29.80 13.50 15.17
CA TYR A 333 -30.23 14.67 14.37
C TYR A 333 -30.83 15.77 15.22
N TRP A 334 -31.67 15.41 16.19
CA TRP A 334 -32.24 16.39 17.12
C TRP A 334 -31.13 17.12 17.91
N LEU A 335 -30.09 16.39 18.34
CA LEU A 335 -28.97 16.94 19.09
C LEU A 335 -28.12 17.84 18.20
N THR A 336 -27.90 17.45 16.94
CA THR A 336 -27.19 18.27 15.95
C THR A 336 -27.94 19.56 15.63
N GLN A 337 -29.27 19.50 15.50
CA GLN A 337 -30.10 20.68 15.27
C GLN A 337 -30.05 21.64 16.46
N GLU A 338 -30.19 21.13 17.70
CA GLU A 338 -30.05 21.96 18.91
C GLU A 338 -28.65 22.57 19.00
N PHE A 339 -27.61 21.77 18.75
CA PHE A 339 -26.22 22.23 18.75
C PHE A 339 -25.98 23.33 17.71
N ALA A 340 -26.46 23.16 16.47
CA ALA A 340 -26.32 24.16 15.43
C ALA A 340 -27.06 25.46 15.77
N LYS A 341 -28.28 25.36 16.32
CA LYS A 341 -29.09 26.51 16.78
C LYS A 341 -28.37 27.27 17.90
N ASP A 342 -27.92 26.58 18.94
CA ASP A 342 -27.21 27.21 20.06
C ASP A 342 -25.94 27.94 19.58
N MET A 343 -25.20 27.34 18.65
CA MET A 343 -24.00 27.96 18.07
C MET A 343 -24.32 29.15 17.21
N TYR A 344 -25.37 29.08 16.39
CA TYR A 344 -25.81 30.20 15.57
C TYR A 344 -26.23 31.38 16.46
N VAL A 345 -27.05 31.14 17.49
CA VAL A 345 -27.49 32.17 18.45
C VAL A 345 -26.32 32.81 19.19
N ALA A 346 -25.31 32.02 19.57
CA ALA A 346 -24.14 32.55 20.29
C ALA A 346 -23.22 33.43 19.42
N LEU A 347 -23.37 33.37 18.10
CA LEU A 347 -22.45 33.98 17.12
C LEU A 347 -23.12 35.00 16.20
N ALA A 348 -24.45 34.97 16.06
CA ALA A 348 -25.24 35.94 15.33
C ALA A 348 -25.48 37.19 16.18
N ASP A 349 -25.58 38.36 15.55
CA ASP A 349 -25.99 39.60 16.21
C ASP A 349 -27.49 39.56 16.52
N ASP A 350 -27.92 40.22 17.61
CA ASP A 350 -29.29 40.18 18.18
C ASP A 350 -30.44 40.48 17.20
N GLN A 351 -30.17 41.02 16.00
CA GLN A 351 -31.18 41.40 15.01
C GLN A 351 -31.68 40.23 14.15
N ASP A 352 -30.92 39.13 14.01
CA ASP A 352 -31.23 38.00 13.12
C ASP A 352 -31.82 36.76 13.86
N VAL A 353 -31.98 36.84 15.18
CA VAL A 353 -32.25 35.66 16.06
C VAL A 353 -33.75 35.36 16.24
N ASN A 354 -34.63 36.29 15.88
CA ASN A 354 -36.08 36.19 16.12
C ASN A 354 -36.87 35.50 14.98
N ASP A 355 -36.21 35.14 13.89
CA ASP A 355 -36.86 34.47 12.76
C ASP A 355 -36.78 32.94 12.92
N GLU A 356 -37.91 32.29 13.18
CA GLU A 356 -37.97 30.82 13.36
C GLU A 356 -37.44 30.07 12.12
N ASP A 357 -37.68 30.61 10.92
CA ASP A 357 -37.19 30.07 9.65
C ASP A 357 -35.64 30.05 9.58
N VAL A 358 -34.98 31.07 10.15
CA VAL A 358 -33.50 31.17 10.21
C VAL A 358 -32.94 30.12 11.16
N LEU A 359 -33.63 29.86 12.27
CA LEU A 359 -33.26 28.80 13.20
C LEU A 359 -33.44 27.40 12.59
N GLU A 360 -34.43 27.21 11.72
CA GLU A 360 -34.63 25.95 10.98
C GLU A 360 -33.51 25.71 9.95
N MET A 361 -32.97 26.78 9.35
CA MET A 361 -31.80 26.76 8.47
C MET A 361 -30.45 26.83 9.19
N ALA A 362 -30.39 26.73 10.52
CA ALA A 362 -29.15 26.88 11.28
C ALA A 362 -28.04 25.90 10.86
N VAL A 363 -28.40 24.67 10.43
CA VAL A 363 -27.44 23.68 9.94
C VAL A 363 -26.74 24.14 8.66
N GLU A 364 -27.49 24.75 7.73
CA GLU A 364 -26.96 25.32 6.48
C GLU A 364 -26.01 26.45 6.78
N GLN A 365 -26.46 27.41 7.60
CA GLN A 365 -25.66 28.57 7.96
C GLN A 365 -24.35 28.20 8.67
N MET A 366 -24.38 27.16 9.51
CA MET A 366 -23.19 26.69 10.21
C MET A 366 -22.19 25.97 9.30
N ARG A 367 -22.66 25.30 8.23
CA ARG A 367 -21.78 24.74 7.18
C ARG A 367 -21.09 25.84 6.41
N ASP A 368 -21.83 26.86 5.99
CA ASP A 368 -21.28 28.02 5.28
C ASP A 368 -20.23 28.76 6.14
N LYS A 369 -20.48 28.85 7.46
CA LYS A 369 -19.60 29.51 8.42
C LYS A 369 -18.73 28.52 9.21
N SER A 370 -18.16 27.53 8.52
CA SER A 370 -17.37 26.43 9.13
C SER A 370 -16.21 26.87 10.04
N HIS A 371 -15.64 28.07 9.83
CA HIS A 371 -14.56 28.62 10.66
C HIS A 371 -14.97 28.83 12.13
N TRP A 372 -16.26 29.10 12.40
CA TRP A 372 -16.78 29.22 13.76
C TRP A 372 -16.72 27.90 14.53
N LEU A 373 -17.07 26.81 13.86
CA LEU A 373 -16.97 25.46 14.42
C LEU A 373 -15.52 25.10 14.75
N LYS A 374 -14.53 25.58 14.00
CA LYS A 374 -13.10 25.30 14.28
C LYS A 374 -12.60 25.92 15.60
N CYS A 375 -13.22 27.00 16.06
CA CYS A 375 -12.82 27.67 17.31
C CYS A 375 -13.58 27.18 18.56
N LEU A 376 -14.60 26.33 18.38
CA LEU A 376 -15.46 25.88 19.47
C LEU A 376 -14.76 24.91 20.43
N VAL A 377 -14.94 25.15 21.73
CA VAL A 377 -14.53 24.23 22.82
C VAL A 377 -15.73 23.37 23.23
N VAL A 378 -15.81 22.16 22.66
CA VAL A 378 -16.92 21.21 22.89
C VAL A 378 -17.09 20.83 24.37
N ASP A 379 -15.99 20.79 25.12
CA ASP A 379 -16.01 20.45 26.56
C ASP A 379 -16.79 21.46 27.40
N ALA A 380 -16.73 22.74 27.04
CA ALA A 380 -17.47 23.79 27.75
C ALA A 380 -18.97 23.68 27.47
N TYR A 381 -19.32 23.41 26.21
CA TYR A 381 -20.71 23.19 25.78
C TYR A 381 -21.31 21.92 26.39
N ALA A 382 -20.57 20.81 26.38
CA ALA A 382 -21.03 19.56 26.99
C ALA A 382 -21.34 19.74 28.49
N LYS A 383 -20.53 20.52 29.22
CA LYS A 383 -20.79 20.84 30.63
C LYS A 383 -21.99 21.77 30.84
N SER A 384 -22.18 22.77 29.98
CA SER A 384 -23.30 23.71 30.13
C SER A 384 -24.66 23.03 29.92
N LYS A 385 -24.72 22.02 29.02
CA LYS A 385 -25.93 21.26 28.70
C LYS A 385 -26.07 19.92 29.45
N ARG A 386 -25.14 19.57 30.35
CA ARG A 386 -25.10 18.28 31.08
C ARG A 386 -25.03 17.05 30.14
N LEU A 387 -24.25 17.16 29.07
CA LEU A 387 -24.04 16.16 28.01
C LEU A 387 -22.62 15.59 28.03
N GLU A 388 -21.97 15.52 29.19
CA GLU A 388 -20.58 15.07 29.31
C GLU A 388 -20.36 13.64 28.78
N SER A 389 -21.39 12.78 28.87
CA SER A 389 -21.37 11.41 28.33
C SER A 389 -21.37 11.34 26.81
N ARG A 390 -21.75 12.42 26.11
CA ARG A 390 -21.85 12.51 24.64
C ARG A 390 -20.80 13.44 24.02
N LYS A 391 -19.75 13.78 24.78
CA LYS A 391 -18.67 14.67 24.33
C LYS A 391 -18.06 14.22 23.00
N ASP A 392 -17.78 12.93 22.83
CA ASP A 392 -17.18 12.41 21.59
C ASP A 392 -18.16 12.50 20.42
N THR A 393 -19.45 12.22 20.66
CA THR A 393 -20.52 12.41 19.67
C THR A 393 -20.61 13.88 19.22
N LEU A 394 -20.55 14.83 20.15
CA LEU A 394 -20.56 16.26 19.84
C LEU A 394 -19.31 16.69 19.05
N ASN A 395 -18.14 16.13 19.36
CA ASN A 395 -16.93 16.36 18.57
C ASN A 395 -17.09 15.82 17.15
N HIS A 396 -17.63 14.62 16.96
CA HIS A 396 -17.90 14.08 15.63
C HIS A 396 -18.96 14.88 14.86
N ILE A 397 -20.04 15.30 15.52
CA ILE A 397 -21.03 16.21 14.91
C ILE A 397 -20.35 17.50 14.43
N ARG A 398 -19.50 18.10 15.27
CA ARG A 398 -18.74 19.31 14.92
C ARG A 398 -17.87 19.08 13.67
N PHE A 399 -17.13 17.97 13.59
CA PHE A 399 -16.30 17.67 12.43
C PHE A 399 -17.14 17.46 11.16
N GLU A 400 -18.25 16.72 11.27
CA GLU A 400 -19.14 16.45 10.14
C GLU A 400 -19.92 17.69 9.68
N LEU A 401 -20.17 18.67 10.57
CA LEU A 401 -20.71 19.97 10.18
C LEU A 401 -19.66 20.87 9.51
N ILE A 402 -18.37 20.70 9.82
CA ILE A 402 -17.29 21.41 9.12
C ILE A 402 -17.11 20.85 7.72
N GLN A 403 -17.02 19.52 7.61
CA GLN A 403 -16.86 18.83 6.34
C GLN A 403 -17.61 17.48 6.39
N GLY A 404 -18.78 17.45 5.74
CA GLY A 404 -19.62 16.26 5.69
C GLY A 404 -18.91 15.11 4.99
N PHE A 405 -18.92 13.94 5.63
CA PHE A 405 -18.43 12.69 5.04
C PHE A 405 -16.98 12.73 4.53
N GLN A 406 -16.11 13.53 5.16
CA GLN A 406 -14.70 13.66 4.78
C GLN A 406 -14.01 12.30 4.69
N ASP A 407 -13.21 12.05 3.63
CA ASP A 407 -12.47 10.80 3.47
C ASP A 407 -11.21 10.79 4.38
N TRP A 408 -11.18 9.86 5.33
CA TRP A 408 -10.08 9.71 6.31
C TRP A 408 -8.96 8.79 5.84
N ARG A 409 -9.08 8.21 4.64
CA ARG A 409 -8.06 7.33 4.08
C ARG A 409 -6.76 8.07 3.79
N LYS A 410 -5.66 7.32 3.73
CA LYS A 410 -4.38 7.88 3.30
C LYS A 410 -4.52 8.35 1.85
N PRO A 411 -4.13 9.60 1.51
CA PRO A 411 -4.18 10.07 0.13
C PRO A 411 -3.33 9.18 -0.77
N TYR A 412 -3.75 9.01 -2.02
CA TYR A 412 -2.99 8.23 -3.00
C TYR A 412 -1.59 8.84 -3.20
N VAL A 413 -0.56 7.98 -3.12
CA VAL A 413 0.82 8.33 -3.45
C VAL A 413 1.27 7.40 -4.57
N GLY A 414 1.77 8.00 -5.66
CA GLY A 414 2.33 7.24 -6.77
C GLY A 414 3.51 6.37 -6.33
N PRO A 415 3.75 5.23 -7.01
CA PRO A 415 4.80 4.31 -6.62
C PRO A 415 6.17 4.98 -6.68
N ASN A 416 6.99 4.71 -5.67
CA ASN A 416 8.38 5.14 -5.72
C ASN A 416 9.18 4.29 -6.72
N GLN A 417 10.40 4.71 -7.05
CA GLN A 417 11.25 4.01 -8.02
C GLN A 417 11.57 2.55 -7.66
N ASP A 418 11.63 2.24 -6.37
CA ASP A 418 11.84 0.87 -5.88
C ASP A 418 10.59 0.02 -6.12
N GLU A 419 9.42 0.55 -5.81
CA GLU A 419 8.12 -0.08 -6.06
C GLU A 419 7.86 -0.26 -7.55
N GLU A 420 8.13 0.76 -8.37
CA GLU A 420 8.06 0.62 -9.84
C GLU A 420 8.93 -0.55 -10.32
N PHE A 421 10.16 -0.65 -9.81
CA PHE A 421 11.07 -1.74 -10.14
C PHE A 421 10.50 -3.10 -9.70
N TYR A 422 10.01 -3.24 -8.47
CA TYR A 422 9.48 -4.50 -7.96
C TYR A 422 8.20 -4.93 -8.67
N MET A 423 7.30 -3.98 -9.00
CA MET A 423 6.09 -4.28 -9.78
C MET A 423 6.41 -4.78 -11.19
N ILE A 424 7.40 -4.16 -11.86
CA ILE A 424 7.77 -4.51 -13.24
C ILE A 424 8.55 -5.82 -13.33
N THR A 425 9.37 -6.13 -12.31
CA THR A 425 10.28 -7.28 -12.32
C THR A 425 9.72 -8.50 -11.60
N GLY A 426 8.76 -8.31 -10.70
CA GLY A 426 8.26 -9.35 -9.81
C GLY A 426 9.27 -9.73 -8.71
N GLU A 427 10.41 -9.05 -8.60
CA GLU A 427 11.39 -9.25 -7.54
C GLU A 427 10.96 -8.54 -6.25
N THR A 428 11.54 -8.93 -5.12
CA THR A 428 11.34 -8.26 -3.83
C THR A 428 12.67 -7.82 -3.23
N LYS A 429 12.61 -7.05 -2.14
CA LYS A 429 13.79 -6.65 -1.37
C LYS A 429 14.57 -7.85 -0.80
N GLU A 430 13.93 -9.00 -0.65
CA GLU A 430 14.53 -10.22 -0.10
C GLU A 430 15.19 -11.09 -1.19
N THR A 431 14.63 -11.08 -2.39
CA THR A 431 15.16 -11.87 -3.51
C THR A 431 16.36 -11.18 -4.16
N LEU A 432 16.29 -9.85 -4.34
CA LEU A 432 17.33 -9.06 -5.00
C LEU A 432 17.76 -7.86 -4.15
N PHE A 433 18.94 -7.97 -3.54
CA PHE A 433 19.59 -6.90 -2.77
C PHE A 433 21.11 -6.92 -2.95
N GLU A 434 21.78 -5.84 -2.57
CA GLU A 434 23.23 -5.70 -2.69
C GLU A 434 23.98 -6.69 -1.78
N GLY A 435 24.91 -7.44 -2.34
CA GLY A 435 25.62 -8.53 -1.67
C GLY A 435 24.96 -9.90 -1.82
N LYS A 436 23.77 -10.00 -2.42
CA LYS A 436 23.14 -11.29 -2.73
C LYS A 436 23.96 -12.05 -3.77
N MET A 437 24.20 -13.34 -3.55
CA MET A 437 24.76 -14.24 -4.57
C MET A 437 23.64 -14.83 -5.42
N LEU A 438 23.85 -14.84 -6.73
CA LEU A 438 22.92 -15.36 -7.73
C LEU A 438 23.66 -15.98 -8.92
N GLN A 439 22.91 -16.67 -9.78
CA GLN A 439 23.42 -17.18 -11.04
C GLN A 439 23.04 -16.24 -12.18
N ALA A 440 23.98 -16.03 -13.11
CA ALA A 440 23.79 -15.17 -14.26
C ALA A 440 24.34 -15.87 -15.50
N THR A 441 23.55 -15.94 -16.57
CA THR A 441 23.96 -16.55 -17.83
C THR A 441 24.50 -15.50 -18.79
N VAL A 442 25.71 -15.69 -19.31
CA VAL A 442 26.38 -14.76 -20.22
C VAL A 442 25.67 -14.78 -21.56
N ARG A 443 25.14 -13.63 -22.01
CA ARG A 443 24.46 -13.51 -23.30
C ARG A 443 25.34 -12.91 -24.38
N ARG A 444 26.18 -11.94 -24.02
CA ARG A 444 27.07 -11.27 -24.97
C ARG A 444 28.36 -10.84 -24.30
N VAL A 445 29.49 -11.16 -24.92
CA VAL A 445 30.82 -10.78 -24.40
C VAL A 445 31.44 -9.69 -25.27
N GLN A 446 32.00 -8.67 -24.64
CA GLN A 446 32.81 -7.63 -25.27
C GLN A 446 34.14 -7.50 -24.53
N ARG A 447 35.14 -6.84 -25.13
CA ARG A 447 36.50 -6.74 -24.57
C ARG A 447 36.55 -6.31 -23.09
N HIS A 448 35.75 -5.32 -22.71
CA HIS A 448 35.76 -4.74 -21.34
C HIS A 448 34.47 -4.96 -20.54
N ARG A 449 33.43 -5.56 -21.14
CA ARG A 449 32.15 -5.83 -20.46
C ARG A 449 31.49 -7.10 -20.98
N ALA A 450 30.85 -7.85 -20.10
CA ALA A 450 29.93 -8.92 -20.45
C ALA A 450 28.51 -8.52 -20.05
N VAL A 451 27.56 -8.82 -20.92
CA VAL A 451 26.12 -8.68 -20.67
C VAL A 451 25.60 -10.05 -20.31
N CYS A 452 25.07 -10.16 -19.11
CA CYS A 452 24.49 -11.38 -18.57
C CYS A 452 22.97 -11.22 -18.42
N VAL A 453 22.25 -12.32 -18.33
CA VAL A 453 20.83 -12.38 -18.01
C VAL A 453 20.67 -13.16 -16.72
N LEU A 454 19.93 -12.58 -15.78
CA LEU A 454 19.57 -13.20 -14.52
C LEU A 454 18.37 -14.14 -14.72
N ASP A 455 18.13 -15.05 -13.79
CA ASP A 455 16.99 -15.98 -13.86
C ASP A 455 15.64 -15.25 -13.89
N SER A 456 15.55 -14.04 -13.33
CA SER A 456 14.38 -13.17 -13.42
C SER A 456 14.24 -12.42 -14.75
N GLY A 457 15.11 -12.66 -15.72
CA GLY A 457 15.11 -11.98 -17.02
C GLY A 457 15.74 -10.58 -16.99
N LEU A 458 16.21 -10.12 -15.83
CA LEU A 458 16.93 -8.86 -15.67
C LEU A 458 18.30 -8.88 -16.37
N THR A 459 18.71 -7.72 -16.89
CA THR A 459 20.02 -7.59 -17.54
C THR A 459 21.11 -7.30 -16.52
N GLY A 460 22.02 -8.26 -16.37
CA GLY A 460 23.25 -8.13 -15.60
C GLY A 460 24.38 -7.50 -16.43
N LEU A 461 25.16 -6.61 -15.82
CA LEU A 461 26.38 -6.06 -16.38
C LEU A 461 27.58 -6.49 -15.54
N LEU A 462 28.53 -7.16 -16.19
CA LEU A 462 29.77 -7.60 -15.59
C LEU A 462 30.93 -6.86 -16.26
N SER A 463 31.59 -5.98 -15.51
CA SER A 463 32.78 -5.24 -16.00
C SER A 463 34.02 -6.11 -15.90
N LYS A 464 35.03 -5.85 -16.75
CA LYS A 464 36.33 -6.55 -16.70
C LYS A 464 36.97 -6.53 -15.32
N GLU A 465 36.88 -5.37 -14.67
CA GLU A 465 37.41 -5.12 -13.33
C GLU A 465 36.71 -5.93 -12.25
N ASP A 466 35.48 -6.38 -12.48
CA ASP A 466 34.64 -7.10 -11.52
C ASP A 466 34.55 -8.61 -11.85
N PHE A 467 35.28 -9.10 -12.86
CA PHE A 467 35.27 -10.52 -13.22
C PHE A 467 36.18 -11.38 -12.32
N SER A 468 37.39 -10.90 -12.01
CA SER A 468 38.30 -11.63 -11.12
C SER A 468 39.27 -10.68 -10.43
N ASP A 469 39.86 -11.14 -9.33
CA ASP A 469 40.88 -10.39 -8.59
C ASP A 469 42.23 -10.32 -9.35
N TYR A 470 42.43 -11.18 -10.35
CA TYR A 470 43.67 -11.27 -11.10
C TYR A 470 43.65 -10.32 -12.30
N ARG A 471 44.49 -9.28 -12.31
CA ARG A 471 44.54 -8.28 -13.41
C ARG A 471 45.31 -8.72 -14.67
N GLY A 472 45.53 -10.03 -14.86
CA GLY A 472 46.43 -10.57 -15.89
C GLY A 472 45.86 -10.70 -17.30
N TYR A 473 44.55 -10.65 -17.51
CA TYR A 473 43.94 -10.82 -18.84
C TYR A 473 43.65 -9.48 -19.52
N ARG A 474 43.85 -9.43 -20.85
CA ARG A 474 43.60 -8.23 -21.66
C ARG A 474 42.12 -8.04 -21.96
N ASP A 475 41.41 -9.12 -22.30
CA ASP A 475 40.00 -9.08 -22.71
C ASP A 475 39.16 -10.16 -21.99
N LEU A 476 37.87 -9.87 -21.75
CA LEU A 476 36.93 -10.84 -21.19
C LEU A 476 36.61 -12.00 -22.15
N THR A 477 36.75 -11.78 -23.45
CA THR A 477 36.47 -12.76 -24.50
C THR A 477 37.38 -13.99 -24.46
N GLU A 478 38.52 -13.89 -23.77
CA GLU A 478 39.45 -15.02 -23.60
C GLU A 478 38.95 -16.06 -22.58
N LYS A 479 38.05 -15.66 -21.68
CA LYS A 479 37.62 -16.51 -20.54
C LYS A 479 36.12 -16.74 -20.45
N LEU A 480 35.32 -15.86 -21.04
CA LEU A 480 33.87 -15.95 -21.01
C LEU A 480 33.35 -16.39 -22.38
N ILE A 481 32.55 -17.44 -22.39
CA ILE A 481 31.85 -17.90 -23.57
C ILE A 481 30.37 -17.50 -23.43
N GLU A 482 29.75 -17.13 -24.54
CA GLU A 482 28.30 -16.88 -24.57
C GLU A 482 27.55 -18.19 -24.26
N GLY A 483 26.65 -18.15 -23.29
CA GLY A 483 25.95 -19.31 -22.75
C GLY A 483 26.46 -19.78 -21.39
N ASP A 484 27.62 -19.32 -20.92
CA ASP A 484 28.17 -19.73 -19.63
C ASP A 484 27.33 -19.20 -18.46
N THR A 485 27.05 -20.06 -17.47
CA THR A 485 26.41 -19.65 -16.21
C THR A 485 27.47 -19.35 -15.15
N LEU A 486 27.50 -18.10 -14.68
CA LEU A 486 28.43 -17.61 -13.68
C LEU A 486 27.73 -17.42 -12.33
N THR A 487 28.42 -17.73 -11.23
CA THR A 487 27.96 -17.35 -9.89
C THR A 487 28.52 -15.97 -9.57
N CYS A 488 27.67 -14.95 -9.56
CA CYS A 488 28.08 -13.59 -9.25
C CYS A 488 27.34 -13.05 -8.02
N MET A 489 27.91 -12.02 -7.42
CA MET A 489 27.32 -11.21 -6.37
C MET A 489 26.74 -9.93 -6.97
N VAL A 490 25.58 -9.51 -6.48
CA VAL A 490 24.98 -8.22 -6.82
C VAL A 490 25.79 -7.11 -6.14
N LYS A 491 26.43 -6.26 -6.94
CA LYS A 491 27.19 -5.11 -6.44
C LYS A 491 26.28 -3.89 -6.22
N SER A 492 25.44 -3.61 -7.20
CA SER A 492 24.41 -2.57 -7.10
C SER A 492 23.28 -2.80 -8.11
N VAL A 493 22.09 -2.31 -7.77
CA VAL A 493 20.90 -2.39 -8.63
C VAL A 493 20.55 -1.01 -9.16
N GLN A 494 20.70 -0.80 -10.47
CA GLN A 494 20.37 0.48 -11.12
C GLN A 494 18.88 0.54 -11.45
N LYS A 495 18.11 1.23 -10.61
CA LYS A 495 16.65 1.34 -10.73
C LYS A 495 16.17 2.55 -11.54
N ARG A 496 17.07 3.48 -11.92
CA ARG A 496 16.73 4.73 -12.64
C ARG A 496 16.57 4.60 -14.14
N LEU A 497 17.51 3.91 -14.80
CA LEU A 497 17.61 3.86 -16.25
C LEU A 497 17.85 2.40 -16.67
N ASN A 498 16.86 1.80 -17.36
CA ASN A 498 16.95 0.47 -17.98
C ASN A 498 17.03 -0.75 -17.04
N TYR A 499 16.76 -0.58 -15.73
CA TYR A 499 16.67 -1.67 -14.74
C TYR A 499 17.82 -2.70 -14.86
N LYS A 500 19.05 -2.22 -14.71
CA LYS A 500 20.26 -3.06 -14.86
C LYS A 500 20.86 -3.44 -13.51
N VAL A 501 21.41 -4.63 -13.42
CA VAL A 501 22.09 -5.12 -12.21
C VAL A 501 23.58 -5.18 -12.46
N ILE A 502 24.38 -4.49 -11.65
CA ILE A 502 25.85 -4.59 -11.73
C ILE A 502 26.29 -5.80 -10.92
N LEU A 503 27.04 -6.69 -11.58
CA LEU A 503 27.48 -7.97 -11.04
C LEU A 503 28.99 -7.95 -10.77
N SER A 504 29.40 -8.67 -9.73
CA SER A 504 30.80 -9.00 -9.47
C SER A 504 30.97 -10.50 -9.33
N CYS A 505 31.95 -11.04 -10.03
CA CYS A 505 32.35 -12.44 -9.99
C CYS A 505 33.75 -12.63 -9.36
N LYS A 506 34.30 -11.57 -8.73
CA LYS A 506 35.53 -11.63 -7.94
C LYS A 506 35.47 -12.67 -6.83
N GLU A 507 36.56 -13.40 -6.63
CA GLU A 507 36.61 -14.44 -5.61
C GLU A 507 36.58 -13.82 -4.20
N SER A 508 37.24 -12.68 -4.02
CA SER A 508 37.20 -11.87 -2.79
C SER A 508 35.77 -11.47 -2.40
N ASP A 509 35.00 -10.95 -3.36
CA ASP A 509 33.60 -10.55 -3.18
C ASP A 509 32.69 -11.73 -2.87
N LEU A 510 32.84 -12.84 -3.60
CA LEU A 510 32.07 -14.07 -3.36
C LEU A 510 32.36 -14.68 -1.99
N ARG A 511 33.61 -14.62 -1.50
CA ARG A 511 33.96 -15.04 -0.14
C ARG A 511 33.30 -14.14 0.90
N ASN A 512 33.35 -12.82 0.73
CA ASN A 512 32.71 -11.88 1.65
C ASN A 512 31.19 -12.07 1.74
N ALA A 513 30.52 -12.33 0.61
CA ALA A 513 29.08 -12.62 0.59
C ALA A 513 28.74 -13.90 1.38
N ARG A 514 29.59 -14.93 1.31
CA ARG A 514 29.41 -16.17 2.09
C ARG A 514 29.57 -15.95 3.60
N TYR A 515 30.45 -15.03 4.02
CA TYR A 515 30.62 -14.69 5.43
C TYR A 515 29.44 -13.89 5.97
N ARG A 516 28.96 -12.86 5.26
CA ARG A 516 27.76 -12.09 5.68
C ARG A 516 26.52 -12.98 5.83
N ASN A 517 26.33 -13.95 4.95
CA ASN A 517 25.22 -14.91 5.06
C ASN A 517 25.33 -15.85 6.27
N LYS A 518 26.52 -16.01 6.88
CA LYS A 518 26.69 -16.80 8.11
C LYS A 518 26.41 -16.01 9.38
N GLU A 519 26.72 -14.71 9.41
CA GLU A 519 26.48 -13.85 10.58
C GLU A 519 24.99 -13.60 10.83
N ASN A 520 24.14 -13.65 9.80
CA ASN A 520 22.69 -13.50 9.93
C ASN A 520 21.95 -14.77 10.44
N LYS A 521 22.66 -15.81 10.87
CA LYS A 521 22.02 -17.01 11.45
C LYS A 521 21.81 -16.79 12.95
N ASP A 522 20.62 -17.15 13.43
CA ASP A 522 20.28 -17.12 14.86
C ASP A 522 21.35 -17.89 15.68
N PRO A 523 21.84 -17.38 16.83
CA PRO A 523 22.81 -18.08 17.69
C PRO A 523 22.37 -19.50 18.10
N TYR A 524 21.07 -19.75 18.15
CA TYR A 524 20.45 -21.04 18.46
C TYR A 524 20.16 -21.88 17.21
N TYR A 525 20.39 -21.36 16.00
CA TYR A 525 20.29 -22.14 14.77
C TYR A 525 21.39 -23.18 14.70
N GLN A 526 21.02 -24.44 14.93
CA GLN A 526 21.85 -25.59 14.59
C GLN A 526 21.37 -26.16 13.26
N GLU A 527 22.24 -26.14 12.26
CA GLU A 527 21.96 -26.76 10.98
C GLU A 527 21.78 -28.27 11.23
N ASP A 528 20.57 -28.78 10.96
CA ASP A 528 20.20 -30.17 11.21
C ASP A 528 21.01 -31.08 10.27
N ARG A 529 22.19 -31.52 10.73
CA ARG A 529 23.14 -32.30 9.94
C ARG A 529 22.53 -33.60 9.40
N SER A 530 21.50 -34.11 10.08
CA SER A 530 20.75 -35.31 9.72
C SER A 530 20.03 -35.18 8.37
N ASN A 531 19.38 -34.05 8.08
CA ASN A 531 18.69 -33.82 6.81
C ASN A 531 19.68 -33.61 5.66
N LEU A 532 20.80 -32.96 5.92
CA LEU A 532 21.84 -32.69 4.91
C LEU A 532 22.57 -33.97 4.50
N GLU A 533 22.77 -34.90 5.43
CA GLU A 533 23.27 -36.25 5.13
C GLU A 533 22.24 -37.07 4.34
N ASN A 534 20.96 -37.05 4.73
CA ASN A 534 19.89 -37.72 3.99
C ASN A 534 19.72 -37.20 2.55
N GLU A 535 19.80 -35.88 2.33
CA GLU A 535 19.75 -35.29 0.99
C GLU A 535 20.99 -35.60 0.16
N ARG A 536 22.19 -35.56 0.76
CA ARG A 536 23.43 -35.99 0.11
C ARG A 536 23.40 -37.47 -0.23
N GLU A 537 22.80 -38.30 0.60
CA GLU A 537 22.65 -39.73 0.37
C GLU A 537 21.63 -40.00 -0.75
N LYS A 538 20.50 -39.28 -0.78
CA LYS A 538 19.54 -39.31 -1.91
C LYS A 538 20.19 -38.87 -3.22
N ALA A 539 20.97 -37.78 -3.21
CA ALA A 539 21.71 -37.30 -4.37
C ALA A 539 22.81 -38.29 -4.82
N ARG A 540 23.50 -38.95 -3.87
CA ARG A 540 24.46 -40.02 -4.15
C ARG A 540 23.78 -41.26 -4.72
N LYS A 541 22.61 -41.66 -4.21
CA LYS A 541 21.80 -42.76 -4.76
C LYS A 541 21.32 -42.43 -6.18
N ALA A 542 20.86 -41.21 -6.44
CA ALA A 542 20.45 -40.76 -7.78
C ALA A 542 21.61 -40.69 -8.79
N LYS A 543 22.84 -40.37 -8.34
CA LYS A 543 24.04 -40.45 -9.18
C LYS A 543 24.48 -41.90 -9.44
N ARG A 544 24.41 -42.77 -8.42
CA ARG A 544 24.71 -44.20 -8.56
C ARG A 544 23.74 -44.89 -9.52
N SER A 545 22.45 -44.57 -9.45
CA SER A 545 21.44 -45.12 -10.37
C SER A 545 21.59 -44.62 -11.82
N ARG A 546 22.27 -43.49 -12.06
CA ARG A 546 22.63 -43.04 -13.42
C ARG A 546 23.87 -43.76 -13.96
N HIS A 547 24.81 -44.13 -13.09
CA HIS A 547 26.03 -44.84 -13.47
C HIS A 547 25.81 -46.34 -13.74
N THR A 548 24.72 -46.93 -13.25
CA THR A 548 24.38 -48.34 -13.49
C THR A 548 23.73 -48.61 -14.85
N TYR A 549 23.40 -47.59 -15.65
CA TYR A 549 22.82 -47.78 -16.99
C TYR A 549 23.83 -47.65 -18.14
N ASP A 550 25.10 -47.33 -17.87
CA ASP A 550 26.12 -47.10 -18.90
C ASP A 550 27.15 -48.25 -19.06
N HIS A 551 26.96 -49.38 -18.37
CA HIS A 551 27.85 -50.55 -18.51
C HIS A 551 27.07 -51.86 -18.60
N GLU A 552 26.55 -52.20 -19.79
CA GLU A 552 26.33 -53.59 -20.21
C GLU A 552 26.10 -53.68 -21.73
N TYR A 553 27.18 -53.86 -22.50
CA TYR A 553 27.14 -54.60 -23.76
C TYR A 553 28.55 -55.11 -24.10
N ASP A 554 28.83 -56.38 -23.79
CA ASP A 554 29.92 -57.15 -24.39
C ASP A 554 29.36 -58.55 -24.76
N PRO A 555 29.30 -58.92 -26.06
CA PRO A 555 28.74 -60.18 -26.48
C PRO A 555 29.85 -61.22 -26.65
N LYS A 556 30.01 -62.14 -25.69
CA LYS A 556 30.62 -63.47 -25.90
C LYS A 556 30.50 -64.40 -24.68
N ASN A 557 30.22 -65.66 -25.01
CA ASN A 557 30.33 -66.90 -24.23
C ASN A 557 29.14 -67.34 -23.36
N ASP A 558 28.34 -68.15 -24.05
CA ASP A 558 27.66 -69.37 -23.63
C ASP A 558 28.55 -70.27 -22.74
N ASP A 559 28.04 -70.68 -21.58
CA ASP A 559 28.12 -72.07 -21.07
C ASP A 559 27.63 -72.22 -19.60
N SER A 560 26.45 -72.81 -19.47
CA SER A 560 26.10 -73.89 -18.52
C SER A 560 25.87 -73.65 -16.99
N ARG A 561 24.63 -74.03 -16.61
CA ARG A 561 24.11 -74.69 -15.38
C ARG A 561 23.72 -73.87 -14.13
N PRO A 562 22.57 -74.20 -13.50
CA PRO A 562 22.05 -73.52 -12.32
C PRO A 562 22.57 -74.17 -11.02
N ILE A 563 23.02 -73.36 -10.06
CA ILE A 563 23.31 -73.80 -8.70
C ILE A 563 22.32 -73.15 -7.73
N THR A 564 21.72 -74.01 -6.91
CA THR A 564 20.62 -73.74 -5.97
C THR A 564 21.03 -72.98 -4.72
N MET A 565 20.03 -72.34 -4.12
CA MET A 565 19.98 -71.42 -2.97
C MET A 565 20.48 -72.00 -1.61
N LYS A 566 21.67 -72.62 -1.58
CA LYS A 566 22.34 -73.07 -0.35
C LYS A 566 23.85 -72.77 -0.28
N GLU A 567 24.50 -72.36 -1.36
CA GLU A 567 25.93 -71.95 -1.32
C GLU A 567 26.15 -70.43 -1.24
N TYR A 568 25.08 -69.63 -1.17
CA TYR A 568 25.17 -68.16 -1.09
C TYR A 568 25.20 -67.58 0.34
N LYS A 569 25.18 -68.42 1.38
CA LYS A 569 24.95 -67.96 2.77
C LYS A 569 26.12 -68.09 3.74
N GLU A 570 27.32 -68.45 3.29
CA GLU A 570 28.47 -68.60 4.20
C GLU A 570 29.70 -67.75 3.90
N ASN A 571 29.67 -66.80 2.95
CA ASN A 571 30.77 -65.85 2.87
C ASN A 571 30.33 -64.46 2.38
N LYS A 572 30.59 -63.48 3.24
CA LYS A 572 30.44 -62.01 3.10
C LYS A 572 29.11 -61.41 3.53
N ASP A 573 29.00 -61.14 4.84
CA ASP A 573 28.24 -59.99 5.32
C ASP A 573 29.05 -59.26 6.42
N PRO A 574 29.50 -58.00 6.23
CA PRO A 574 30.25 -57.22 7.23
C PRO A 574 29.38 -56.61 8.35
N TYR A 575 28.08 -56.87 8.37
CA TYR A 575 27.12 -56.15 9.23
C TYR A 575 27.08 -56.57 10.72
N TYR A 576 28.11 -57.23 11.24
CA TYR A 576 28.13 -57.71 12.64
C TYR A 576 29.21 -57.08 13.54
N GLN A 577 29.96 -56.10 13.06
CA GLN A 577 31.00 -55.41 13.87
C GLN A 577 30.76 -53.90 14.13
N GLU A 578 29.85 -53.23 13.42
CA GLU A 578 29.61 -51.79 13.61
C GLU A 578 28.65 -51.45 14.78
N ASP A 579 27.75 -52.36 15.16
CA ASP A 579 26.75 -52.10 16.23
C ASP A 579 27.33 -52.11 17.66
N ARG A 580 28.50 -52.72 17.87
CA ARG A 580 29.19 -52.64 19.18
C ARG A 580 29.92 -51.32 19.40
N CYS A 581 30.45 -50.72 18.33
CA CYS A 581 31.24 -49.49 18.42
C CYS A 581 30.32 -48.25 18.62
N ASN A 582 29.09 -48.30 18.10
CA ASN A 582 28.12 -47.21 18.27
C ASN A 582 27.53 -47.13 19.69
N LEU A 583 27.30 -48.27 20.35
CA LEU A 583 26.77 -48.32 21.73
C LEU A 583 27.79 -47.89 22.80
N GLU A 584 29.09 -48.09 22.59
CA GLU A 584 30.13 -47.59 23.49
C GLU A 584 30.34 -46.07 23.36
N ASN A 585 30.29 -45.54 22.14
CA ASN A 585 30.42 -44.10 21.88
C ASN A 585 29.23 -43.28 22.43
N GLU A 586 28.01 -43.82 22.41
CA GLU A 586 26.83 -43.18 23.01
C GLU A 586 26.92 -43.13 24.55
N ARG A 587 27.43 -44.20 25.18
CA ARG A 587 27.64 -44.27 26.64
C ARG A 587 28.74 -43.32 27.12
N GLU A 588 29.77 -43.09 26.31
CA GLU A 588 30.85 -42.15 26.64
C GLU A 588 30.41 -40.68 26.50
N LYS A 589 29.58 -40.36 25.50
CA LYS A 589 28.94 -39.04 25.33
C LYS A 589 28.02 -38.70 26.51
N ALA A 590 27.23 -39.66 26.98
CA ALA A 590 26.36 -39.48 28.16
C ALA A 590 27.15 -39.25 29.47
N ARG A 591 28.35 -39.84 29.60
CA ARG A 591 29.25 -39.60 30.75
C ARG A 591 29.94 -38.23 30.71
N LYS A 592 30.29 -37.72 29.53
CA LYS A 592 30.85 -36.36 29.37
C LYS A 592 29.82 -35.25 29.62
N ALA A 593 28.56 -35.44 29.21
CA ALA A 593 27.47 -34.49 29.46
C ALA A 593 27.05 -34.38 30.95
N LYS A 594 27.27 -35.42 31.76
CA LYS A 594 27.06 -35.37 33.22
C LYS A 594 28.19 -34.70 33.99
N ARG A 595 29.42 -34.66 33.45
CA ARG A 595 30.57 -34.00 34.08
C ARG A 595 30.65 -32.50 33.83
N SER A 596 29.93 -31.96 32.85
CA SER A 596 29.91 -30.51 32.55
C SER A 596 28.79 -29.72 33.26
N ARG A 597 28.05 -30.33 34.19
CA ARG A 597 26.97 -29.70 34.98
C ARG A 597 27.36 -29.42 36.44
N HIS A 598 28.65 -29.49 36.77
CA HIS A 598 29.16 -29.26 38.13
C HIS A 598 30.45 -28.44 38.08
N THR A 599 30.36 -27.23 37.54
CA THR A 599 31.26 -26.11 37.84
C THR A 599 30.60 -24.82 37.33
N TYR A 600 30.62 -23.77 38.16
CA TYR A 600 30.10 -22.41 37.96
C TYR A 600 28.63 -22.15 38.35
N ASP A 601 28.37 -22.27 39.66
CA ASP A 601 27.57 -21.27 40.38
C ASP A 601 28.55 -20.29 41.05
N HIS A 602 28.54 -19.02 40.65
CA HIS A 602 28.59 -17.79 41.49
C HIS A 602 29.03 -16.54 40.69
N GLU A 603 28.31 -15.45 40.99
CA GLU A 603 28.69 -14.02 40.95
C GLU A 603 28.36 -13.10 39.73
N PHE A 604 27.50 -12.12 40.08
CA PHE A 604 27.46 -10.69 39.74
C PHE A 604 26.71 -10.13 38.50
N ASP A 605 25.60 -9.44 38.86
CA ASP A 605 25.15 -8.09 38.51
C ASP A 605 24.84 -7.61 37.08
N ALA A 606 23.55 -7.23 36.95
CA ALA A 606 23.02 -5.92 36.56
C ALA A 606 23.38 -5.29 35.20
N LYS A 607 22.28 -4.85 34.53
CA LYS A 607 22.13 -3.83 33.47
C LYS A 607 22.22 -4.32 32.02
N ASN A 608 21.06 -4.50 31.40
CA ASN A 608 20.51 -3.62 30.36
C ASN A 608 19.33 -4.33 29.70
N ASP A 609 18.12 -3.96 30.12
CA ASP A 609 16.88 -4.38 29.47
C ASP A 609 16.13 -3.11 29.06
N ASP A 610 16.49 -2.57 27.89
CA ASP A 610 15.79 -1.46 27.25
C ASP A 610 14.60 -2.00 26.44
N SER A 611 13.55 -2.38 27.15
CA SER A 611 12.23 -2.55 26.55
C SER A 611 11.15 -2.00 27.48
N ARG A 612 11.07 -0.66 27.53
CA ARG A 612 9.98 0.02 28.24
C ARG A 612 8.65 -0.23 27.51
N PRO A 613 7.57 -0.63 28.21
CA PRO A 613 6.24 -0.62 27.63
C PRO A 613 5.85 0.83 27.28
N ILE A 614 5.43 1.03 26.03
CA ILE A 614 5.00 2.33 25.48
C ILE A 614 3.95 2.93 26.42
N THR A 615 4.25 4.10 26.96
CA THR A 615 3.30 4.82 27.82
C THR A 615 2.17 5.42 26.97
N MET A 616 0.97 5.60 27.54
CA MET A 616 -0.16 6.26 26.85
C MET A 616 0.15 7.68 26.33
N LYS A 617 1.25 8.28 26.81
CA LYS A 617 1.79 9.56 26.34
C LYS A 617 2.56 9.38 25.02
N GLU A 618 3.41 8.36 24.92
CA GLU A 618 4.11 7.97 23.69
C GLU A 618 3.16 7.42 22.62
N TYR A 619 2.04 6.80 23.02
CA TYR A 619 0.97 6.38 22.09
C TYR A 619 0.26 7.57 21.44
N LYS A 620 0.03 8.66 22.20
CA LYS A 620 -0.55 9.92 21.69
C LYS A 620 0.44 10.71 20.83
N GLU A 621 1.72 10.72 21.18
CA GLU A 621 2.76 11.44 20.43
C GLU A 621 3.07 10.81 19.06
N ASN A 622 2.89 9.50 18.89
CA ASN A 622 3.29 8.79 17.66
C ASN A 622 2.16 8.40 16.69
N LYS A 623 0.87 8.51 17.06
CA LYS A 623 -0.24 8.08 16.19
C LYS A 623 -1.41 9.05 16.05
N ASP A 624 -1.42 10.17 16.77
CA ASP A 624 -2.44 11.21 16.60
C ASP A 624 -1.97 12.19 15.50
N PRO A 625 -2.61 12.21 14.31
CA PRO A 625 -2.24 13.11 13.21
C PRO A 625 -2.32 14.58 13.63
N TYR A 626 -3.23 14.92 14.56
CA TYR A 626 -3.44 16.28 15.03
C TYR A 626 -2.31 16.76 15.95
N TYR A 627 -1.71 15.86 16.74
CA TYR A 627 -0.57 16.18 17.60
C TYR A 627 0.71 16.38 16.76
N GLN A 628 0.85 15.65 15.64
CA GLN A 628 1.96 15.82 14.70
C GLN A 628 1.81 17.10 13.87
N GLU A 629 0.61 17.42 13.40
CA GLU A 629 0.32 18.66 12.66
C GLU A 629 0.45 19.90 13.56
N TYR A 630 -0.06 19.85 14.79
CA TYR A 630 0.09 20.92 15.78
C TYR A 630 1.57 21.14 16.16
N ARG A 631 2.35 20.06 16.31
CA ARG A 631 3.80 20.14 16.54
C ARG A 631 4.55 20.73 15.34
N CYS A 632 4.19 20.31 14.12
CA CYS A 632 4.77 20.82 12.88
C CYS A 632 4.47 22.33 12.72
N ASN A 633 3.25 22.75 13.04
CA ASN A 633 2.87 24.17 13.05
C ASN A 633 3.62 24.98 14.11
N ILE A 634 3.83 24.44 15.31
CA ILE A 634 4.66 25.08 16.35
C ILE A 634 6.13 25.13 15.94
N GLU A 635 6.68 24.08 15.32
CA GLU A 635 8.06 24.06 14.82
C GLU A 635 8.24 25.04 13.66
N ASN A 636 7.28 25.16 12.75
CA ASN A 636 7.25 26.15 11.67
C ASN A 636 7.18 27.59 12.20
N GLU A 637 6.35 27.86 13.21
CA GLU A 637 6.29 29.19 13.85
C GLU A 637 7.56 29.51 14.65
N LYS A 638 8.16 28.52 15.32
CA LYS A 638 9.49 28.66 15.95
C LYS A 638 10.57 28.92 14.90
N GLU A 639 10.48 28.32 13.72
CA GLU A 639 11.44 28.51 12.65
C GLU A 639 11.28 29.86 11.95
N LYS A 640 10.04 30.35 11.77
CA LYS A 640 9.77 31.74 11.37
C LYS A 640 10.33 32.74 12.38
N ALA A 641 10.14 32.50 13.68
CA ALA A 641 10.71 33.33 14.73
C ALA A 641 12.26 33.28 14.72
N ARG A 642 12.86 32.11 14.51
CA ARG A 642 14.33 31.96 14.37
C ARG A 642 14.86 32.65 13.12
N LYS A 643 14.14 32.58 11.99
CA LYS A 643 14.47 33.32 10.76
C LYS A 643 14.37 34.82 10.99
N ALA A 644 13.34 35.31 11.66
CA ALA A 644 13.18 36.71 12.03
C ALA A 644 14.32 37.22 12.96
N ILE A 645 14.78 36.37 13.89
CA ILE A 645 15.93 36.67 14.77
C ILE A 645 17.26 36.61 13.99
N ARG A 646 17.41 35.68 13.04
CA ARG A 646 18.60 35.61 12.16
C ARG A 646 18.67 36.78 11.18
N SER A 647 17.54 37.23 10.64
CA SER A 647 17.47 38.46 9.83
C SER A 647 17.75 39.71 10.66
N ARG A 648 17.40 39.71 11.96
CA ARG A 648 17.81 40.76 12.90
C ARG A 648 19.32 40.75 13.16
N HIS A 649 19.92 39.58 13.38
CA HIS A 649 21.37 39.46 13.51
C HIS A 649 22.14 39.75 12.22
N ALA A 650 21.57 39.47 11.04
CA ALA A 650 22.15 39.83 9.75
C ALA A 650 22.10 41.35 9.51
N TYR A 651 20.99 42.01 9.88
CA TYR A 651 20.87 43.47 9.84
C TYR A 651 21.80 44.17 10.84
N ASP A 652 21.95 43.64 12.05
CA ASP A 652 22.85 44.19 13.06
C ASP A 652 24.34 43.98 12.68
N HIS A 653 24.66 42.96 11.86
CA HIS A 653 26.03 42.68 11.40
C HIS A 653 26.40 43.41 10.10
N GLU A 654 25.42 43.89 9.32
CA GLU A 654 25.61 44.79 8.17
C GLU A 654 25.71 46.27 8.58
N TYR A 655 25.17 46.65 9.74
CA TYR A 655 25.22 48.04 10.23
C TYR A 655 26.56 48.47 10.85
N ASP A 656 27.47 47.53 11.14
CA ASP A 656 28.83 47.85 11.59
C ASP A 656 29.83 48.03 10.43
N THR A 657 29.37 47.89 9.17
CA THR A 657 30.20 48.19 8.00
C THR A 657 29.43 49.00 6.96
N LYS A 658 29.67 50.32 7.01
CA LYS A 658 29.49 51.33 5.95
C LYS A 658 28.25 52.24 6.07
N ASN A 659 28.56 53.52 6.26
CA ASN A 659 27.78 54.68 5.83
C ASN A 659 27.31 54.51 4.37
N ASP A 660 26.00 54.63 4.12
CA ASP A 660 25.40 55.72 3.32
C ASP A 660 23.93 55.43 2.97
N ASP A 661 23.08 56.40 3.32
CA ASP A 661 21.85 56.88 2.67
C ASP A 661 21.00 55.91 1.81
N SER A 662 19.94 55.34 2.38
CA SER A 662 18.56 55.49 1.87
C SER A 662 17.50 54.72 2.69
N ARG A 663 16.39 55.43 3.00
CA ARG A 663 15.16 55.02 3.70
C ARG A 663 15.25 54.83 5.23
N SER A 664 15.19 55.95 5.94
CA SER A 664 14.85 56.00 7.36
C SER A 664 13.36 55.69 7.57
N ILE A 665 13.06 54.60 8.28
CA ILE A 665 11.74 54.35 8.87
C ILE A 665 11.46 55.50 9.83
N THR A 666 10.29 56.14 9.71
CA THR A 666 9.98 57.29 10.56
C THR A 666 9.83 56.83 12.02
N MET A 667 10.29 57.65 12.99
CA MET A 667 10.19 57.34 14.43
C MET A 667 8.75 57.11 14.94
N LYS A 668 7.75 57.40 14.10
CA LYS A 668 6.33 57.14 14.33
C LYS A 668 5.97 55.68 14.03
N GLU A 669 6.42 55.16 12.89
CA GLU A 669 6.25 53.75 12.48
C GLU A 669 6.99 52.80 13.44
N TYR A 670 8.17 53.18 13.91
CA TYR A 670 8.92 52.40 14.90
C TYR A 670 8.19 52.29 16.25
N LYS A 671 7.50 53.36 16.68
CA LYS A 671 6.70 53.35 17.93
C LYS A 671 5.43 52.52 17.80
N GLU A 672 4.77 52.54 16.64
CA GLU A 672 3.58 51.71 16.38
C GLU A 672 3.92 50.23 16.28
N LEU A 673 5.01 49.87 15.60
CA LEU A 673 5.53 48.49 15.58
C LEU A 673 5.93 48.00 16.97
N LYS A 674 6.61 48.83 17.77
CA LYS A 674 6.98 48.47 19.14
C LYS A 674 5.75 48.24 20.03
N LYS A 675 4.71 49.06 19.88
CA LYS A 675 3.45 48.93 20.61
C LYS A 675 2.70 47.65 20.21
N GLY A 676 2.64 47.32 18.90
CA GLY A 676 2.03 46.07 18.42
C GLY A 676 2.78 44.81 18.90
N ILE A 677 4.10 44.89 19.05
CA ILE A 677 4.92 43.78 19.57
C ILE A 677 4.72 43.60 21.09
N GLU A 678 4.63 44.68 21.87
CA GLU A 678 4.34 44.61 23.31
C GLU A 678 2.92 44.11 23.59
N GLU A 679 1.93 44.49 22.78
CA GLU A 679 0.57 43.96 22.86
C GLU A 679 0.49 42.46 22.53
N ASN A 680 1.23 42.00 21.52
CA ASN A 680 1.29 40.58 21.16
C ASN A 680 2.05 39.76 22.22
N LYS A 681 3.09 40.31 22.84
CA LYS A 681 3.81 39.66 23.95
C LYS A 681 2.91 39.56 25.20
N SER A 682 2.12 40.59 25.49
CA SER A 682 1.12 40.56 26.57
C SER A 682 0.00 39.54 26.32
N LYS A 683 -0.46 39.39 25.07
CA LYS A 683 -1.43 38.35 24.68
C LYS A 683 -0.83 36.94 24.84
N LEU A 684 0.42 36.74 24.44
CA LEU A 684 1.12 35.47 24.62
C LEU A 684 1.30 35.11 26.10
N ASP A 685 1.71 36.07 26.94
CA ASP A 685 1.87 35.86 28.38
C ASP A 685 0.53 35.59 29.08
N LYS A 686 -0.58 36.20 28.62
CA LYS A 686 -1.94 35.87 29.10
C LYS A 686 -2.36 34.45 28.73
N ILE A 687 -2.05 34.00 27.50
CA ILE A 687 -2.33 32.63 27.05
C ILE A 687 -1.51 31.61 27.83
N ILE A 688 -0.21 31.87 28.04
CA ILE A 688 0.68 31.01 28.84
C ILE A 688 0.22 30.94 30.30
N LYS A 689 -0.20 32.07 30.89
CA LYS A 689 -0.73 32.14 32.26
C LYS A 689 -2.10 31.46 32.40
N TYR A 690 -2.89 31.39 31.33
CA TYR A 690 -4.16 30.65 31.27
C TYR A 690 -3.92 29.13 31.18
N LEU A 691 -2.92 28.71 30.41
CA LEU A 691 -2.53 27.30 30.24
C LEU A 691 -1.83 26.72 31.48
N THR A 692 -1.10 27.53 32.25
CA THR A 692 -0.40 27.09 33.47
C THR A 692 -1.29 27.07 34.72
N LYS A 693 -2.43 27.78 34.74
CA LYS A 693 -3.39 27.76 35.86
C LYS A 693 -4.36 26.58 35.86
N GLY A 694 -4.36 25.75 34.81
CA GLY A 694 -5.32 24.66 34.61
C GLY A 694 -4.86 23.26 35.00
N VAL A 695 -3.68 23.09 35.60
CA VAL A 695 -3.21 21.77 36.07
C VAL A 695 -3.30 21.72 37.59
N PRO A 696 -4.36 21.16 38.19
CA PRO A 696 -4.30 20.72 39.56
C PRO A 696 -3.45 19.44 39.64
N ASP A 697 -2.48 19.42 40.55
CA ASP A 697 -1.72 18.24 40.95
C ASP A 697 -2.69 17.11 41.33
N CYS A 698 -2.69 16.04 40.54
CA CYS A 698 -3.24 14.76 40.95
C CYS A 698 -2.08 13.79 41.13
N SER A 699 -1.66 13.62 42.38
CA SER A 699 -0.85 12.48 42.80
C SER A 699 -1.62 11.18 42.53
N PRO A 700 -0.93 10.10 42.10
CA PRO A 700 -1.60 8.85 41.78
C PRO A 700 -2.03 8.13 43.07
N SER A 701 -3.32 7.88 43.23
CA SER A 701 -3.83 6.89 44.19
C SER A 701 -3.71 5.47 43.59
N PRO A 702 -3.43 4.45 44.41
CA PRO A 702 -3.03 3.14 43.92
C PRO A 702 -4.23 2.32 43.42
N SER A 703 -4.05 1.77 42.23
CA SER A 703 -4.60 0.51 41.70
C SER A 703 -5.84 -0.08 42.38
N ARG A 704 -6.97 -0.10 41.66
CA ARG A 704 -7.93 -1.21 41.74
C ARG A 704 -7.81 -2.06 40.49
N THR A 705 -7.25 -3.25 40.68
CA THR A 705 -7.31 -4.40 39.78
C THR A 705 -8.76 -4.78 39.49
N TRP A 706 -9.08 -5.00 38.21
CA TRP A 706 -10.21 -5.82 37.78
C TRP A 706 -9.72 -6.76 36.68
N GLY A 707 -10.03 -8.05 36.86
CA GLY A 707 -9.74 -9.14 35.92
C GLY A 707 -10.87 -9.39 34.94
#